data_AF-A0A355GNI0-F1
#
_entry.id   AF-A0A355GNI0-F1
#
_cell.length_a   1.000
_cell.length_b   1.000
_cell.length_c   1.000
_cell.angle_alpha   90.00
_cell.angle_beta   90.00
_cell.angle_gamma   90.00
#
_symmetry.space_group_name_H-M   'P 1'
#
loop_
_entity.id
_entity.type
_entity.pdbx_description
1 polymer ?
#
loop_
_entity_poly.entity_id
_entity_poly.type
_entity_poly.pdbx_seq_one_letter_code
_entity_poly.pdbx_strand_id
1 'polypeptide(L)'
;SLLGAGKDVVEIRKAGAPTGTFDEAIDITADNVTISGAQLGWEIHTSATDYRGYVVYTAADFTTLNNLLFGDNYRSAVVFEGADNLEVSDSIFEGTYGRAAIRDGNSGSGENFLITRNEFREDHFRWGPISIGPQGTFGDPFNNAFSGVISYNYFGNGLIAGDFQEAGDQNYTLTITNGAMTADGIDIVHNTFDWQDSAVTNGNGIYAQPGGIYFDPAVSVALNTVNITDNIFNGFSYDGPQPTTDPLWNSTGGVFGGALEFDGVDDFGLFQDPSFDVGQSGTLSFWVNMDDIGRRNQFFEGPNNSGLEFQYRTNGGGQFYSRVQNNGEFVIEDGGSAGVAGIWTNIQYTWDAASSTMRIYINGVEQNYISGFDQNMSGFDLANFTDTVDGLMNVGRDPGDVTRFFDGLMDDVAWFNEALNQADLDTIRTSVNGAAALAGDSRMVAHWDFDQSSGNVAIDNVSGIEMLISTDGIVPFGPEFRPGEGVFGSGALEFDGIDDFATFQDASFDVGYQGTLNFWVKMDDVGRRNQFFEGPDNVGMEFQYRTNGGGQFYGRMQDGSDFTIQSGGQASAAGVWTNIQYTWDADTGQMHIYIDGVEDPYLSSFDENLSGFDSTHFTDTINGLMNVGRDPGDPARSFDGLMDDIGWFNDVLDQTDRDA
;
A
#
# COMPACT_ATOMS: atom_id res chain seq x y z
N SER A 1 16.79 13.01 26.87
CA SER A 1 15.57 13.34 26.14
C SER A 1 15.17 14.79 26.41
N LEU A 2 14.73 15.49 25.37
CA LEU A 2 14.00 16.75 25.43
C LEU A 2 12.58 16.45 24.97
N LEU A 3 11.60 16.74 25.82
CA LEU A 3 10.18 16.54 25.53
C LEU A 3 9.53 17.91 25.61
N GLY A 4 9.25 18.50 24.45
CA GLY A 4 8.47 19.72 24.35
C GLY A 4 6.98 19.43 24.49
N ALA A 5 6.19 20.49 24.64
CA ALA A 5 4.75 20.41 24.84
C ALA A 5 3.96 20.41 23.52
N GLY A 6 4.65 20.37 22.37
CA GLY A 6 4.06 20.53 21.04
C GLY A 6 4.92 21.48 20.20
N LYS A 7 5.03 21.20 18.90
CA LYS A 7 5.86 21.98 17.98
C LYS A 7 5.37 23.42 17.79
N ASP A 8 4.10 23.69 18.09
CA ASP A 8 3.50 25.04 18.10
C ASP A 8 3.68 25.79 19.42
N VAL A 9 4.18 25.11 20.45
CA VAL A 9 4.30 25.64 21.81
C VAL A 9 5.75 25.89 22.21
N VAL A 10 6.65 25.01 21.78
CA VAL A 10 8.05 25.02 22.20
C VAL A 10 8.98 25.29 21.03
N GLU A 11 9.73 26.39 21.12
CA GLU A 11 10.84 26.67 20.21
C GLU A 11 12.20 26.44 20.87
N ILE A 12 13.06 25.68 20.21
CA ILE A 12 14.47 25.51 20.57
C ILE A 12 15.33 26.15 19.50
N ARG A 13 15.81 27.36 19.78
CA ARG A 13 16.58 28.17 18.84
C ARG A 13 18.01 28.42 19.32
N LYS A 14 19.00 28.27 18.44
CA LYS A 14 20.35 28.79 18.70
C LYS A 14 20.36 30.31 18.54
N ALA A 15 20.90 31.01 19.52
CA ALA A 15 20.97 32.46 19.52
C ALA A 15 21.81 32.99 18.36
N GLY A 16 21.33 34.07 17.72
CA GLY A 16 21.97 34.66 16.55
C GLY A 16 21.68 33.94 15.22
N ALA A 17 22.46 34.29 14.20
CA ALA A 17 22.37 33.72 12.85
C ALA A 17 23.51 32.73 12.59
N PRO A 18 23.35 31.75 11.68
CA PRO A 18 24.39 30.78 11.37
C PRO A 18 25.70 31.44 10.90
N THR A 19 26.81 31.06 11.54
CA THR A 19 28.14 31.59 11.25
C THR A 19 28.86 30.74 10.20
N GLY A 20 28.78 31.17 8.95
CA GLY A 20 29.34 30.41 7.82
C GLY A 20 28.38 29.36 7.30
N THR A 21 28.90 28.38 6.57
CA THR A 21 28.06 27.48 5.75
C THR A 21 27.50 26.29 6.53
N PHE A 22 28.19 25.85 7.58
CA PHE A 22 27.99 24.56 8.25
C PHE A 22 27.88 24.70 9.77
N ASP A 23 27.38 25.84 10.26
CA ASP A 23 27.18 26.05 11.69
C ASP A 23 25.96 25.23 12.17
N GLU A 24 26.01 24.67 13.37
CA GLU A 24 25.00 23.72 13.88
C GLU A 24 24.16 24.37 14.98
N ALA A 25 22.83 24.27 14.92
CA ALA A 25 21.98 24.74 16.01
C ALA A 25 21.99 23.75 17.19
N ILE A 26 21.91 22.46 16.89
CA ILE A 26 21.93 21.35 17.84
C ILE A 26 22.97 20.34 17.37
N ASP A 27 23.91 19.99 18.25
CA ASP A 27 24.97 19.00 18.02
C ASP A 27 24.79 17.85 19.04
N ILE A 28 24.43 16.67 18.53
CA ILE A 28 24.16 15.47 19.32
C ILE A 28 25.37 14.52 19.20
N THR A 29 26.12 14.40 20.30
CA THR A 29 27.36 13.60 20.38
C THR A 29 27.28 12.45 21.39
N ALA A 30 26.10 12.22 21.99
CA ALA A 30 25.89 11.17 22.98
C ALA A 30 24.71 10.30 22.55
N ASP A 31 24.88 8.98 22.66
CA ASP A 31 23.88 8.01 22.22
C ASP A 31 22.58 8.11 23.05
N ASN A 32 21.49 7.57 22.50
CA ASN A 32 20.17 7.48 23.16
C ASN A 32 19.56 8.85 23.46
N VAL A 33 19.58 9.75 22.48
CA VAL A 33 19.02 11.09 22.60
C VAL A 33 17.71 11.18 21.82
N THR A 34 16.63 11.45 22.55
CA THR A 34 15.32 11.80 21.97
C THR A 34 15.08 13.30 22.07
N ILE A 35 14.62 13.92 20.99
CA ILE A 35 14.05 15.27 20.98
C ILE A 35 12.66 15.16 20.35
N SER A 36 11.63 15.66 21.05
CA SER A 36 10.28 15.67 20.50
C SER A 36 9.44 16.87 20.88
N GLY A 37 8.40 17.15 20.08
CA GLY A 37 7.35 18.11 20.38
C GLY A 37 7.83 19.56 20.40
N ALA A 38 8.65 19.97 19.43
CA ALA A 38 9.24 21.31 19.39
C ALA A 38 9.56 21.76 17.95
N GLN A 39 9.59 23.08 17.74
CA GLN A 39 10.21 23.69 16.57
C GLN A 39 11.70 23.91 16.82
N LEU A 40 12.55 23.53 15.86
CA LEU A 40 14.00 23.62 15.99
C LEU A 40 14.58 24.62 15.00
N GLY A 41 15.62 25.37 15.38
CA GLY A 41 16.30 26.26 14.43
C GLY A 41 17.21 27.33 15.01
N TRP A 42 17.19 28.50 14.38
CA TRP A 42 17.98 29.68 14.75
C TRP A 42 17.08 30.84 15.13
N GLU A 43 17.58 31.74 15.99
CA GLU A 43 16.84 32.94 16.40
C GLU A 43 16.80 34.00 15.29
N ILE A 44 17.83 34.07 14.44
CA ILE A 44 17.95 35.10 13.41
C ILE A 44 18.15 34.47 12.03
N HIS A 45 17.17 34.70 11.16
CA HIS A 45 17.21 34.36 9.73
C HIS A 45 17.04 35.60 8.86
N THR A 46 17.87 35.70 7.82
CA THR A 46 17.84 36.78 6.83
C THR A 46 18.18 36.22 5.47
N SER A 47 17.78 36.90 4.40
CA SER A 47 18.17 36.50 3.03
C SER A 47 19.69 36.43 2.79
N ALA A 48 20.51 37.04 3.66
CA ALA A 48 21.98 36.92 3.60
C ALA A 48 22.52 35.60 4.18
N THR A 49 21.70 34.91 4.98
CA THR A 49 22.01 33.68 5.71
C THR A 49 21.17 32.49 5.29
N ASP A 50 20.19 32.68 4.39
CA ASP A 50 19.49 31.58 3.73
C ASP A 50 20.49 30.54 3.19
N TYR A 51 20.09 29.27 3.20
CA TYR A 51 20.89 28.14 2.73
C TYR A 51 22.16 27.85 3.55
N ARG A 52 22.23 28.36 4.79
CA ARG A 52 23.34 28.13 5.72
C ARG A 52 22.91 27.39 6.97
N GLY A 53 23.86 26.66 7.54
CA GLY A 53 23.73 26.00 8.83
C GLY A 53 22.86 24.74 8.81
N TYR A 54 23.11 23.90 9.80
CA TYR A 54 22.36 22.68 10.09
C TYR A 54 21.49 22.92 11.32
N VAL A 55 20.26 22.41 11.32
CA VAL A 55 19.41 22.50 12.51
C VAL A 55 19.86 21.45 13.53
N VAL A 56 19.87 20.18 13.13
CA VAL A 56 20.37 19.07 13.93
C VAL A 56 21.53 18.41 13.19
N TYR A 57 22.66 18.29 13.88
CA TYR A 57 23.74 17.38 13.54
C TYR A 57 23.78 16.27 14.59
N THR A 58 23.89 15.02 14.16
CA THR A 58 24.10 13.89 15.06
C THR A 58 25.19 12.95 14.54
N ALA A 59 26.06 12.53 15.44
CA ALA A 59 27.02 11.45 15.22
C ALA A 59 26.84 10.35 16.28
N ALA A 60 25.64 10.28 16.87
CA ALA A 60 25.34 9.45 18.02
C ALA A 60 24.26 8.41 17.71
N ASP A 61 24.47 7.20 18.19
CA ASP A 61 23.56 6.08 17.94
C ASP A 61 22.25 6.27 18.72
N PHE A 62 21.16 5.68 18.21
CA PHE A 62 19.84 5.74 18.84
C PHE A 62 19.36 7.19 19.08
N THR A 63 19.59 8.05 18.08
CA THR A 63 19.00 9.39 18.07
C THR A 63 17.55 9.29 17.57
N THR A 64 16.59 9.84 18.30
CA THR A 64 15.18 9.92 17.87
C THR A 64 14.75 11.38 17.78
N LEU A 65 14.31 11.79 16.61
CA LEU A 65 13.77 13.12 16.29
C LEU A 65 12.32 12.94 15.89
N ASN A 66 11.38 13.23 16.80
CA ASN A 66 9.97 12.87 16.63
C ASN A 66 9.03 14.05 16.87
N ASN A 67 7.97 14.22 16.06
CA ASN A 67 7.00 15.30 16.25
C ASN A 67 7.67 16.69 16.32
N LEU A 68 8.46 17.01 15.30
CA LEU A 68 9.22 18.26 15.21
C LEU A 68 8.75 19.11 14.04
N LEU A 69 8.95 20.43 14.15
CA LEU A 69 8.79 21.37 13.04
C LEU A 69 10.14 21.94 12.63
N PHE A 70 10.45 21.83 11.33
CA PHE A 70 11.58 22.49 10.69
C PHE A 70 11.07 23.45 9.61
N GLY A 71 10.80 24.71 10.00
CA GLY A 71 10.05 25.64 9.14
C GLY A 71 10.71 26.97 8.74
N ASP A 72 12.05 27.04 8.69
CA ASP A 72 12.75 28.23 8.17
C ASP A 72 13.72 27.86 7.05
N ASN A 73 14.47 28.86 6.56
CA ASN A 73 15.42 28.69 5.49
C ASN A 73 16.77 28.17 6.00
N TYR A 74 17.08 26.90 5.74
CA TYR A 74 18.29 26.24 6.24
C TYR A 74 19.16 25.70 5.12
N ARG A 75 20.37 25.26 5.47
CA ARG A 75 21.11 24.38 4.55
C ARG A 75 20.52 22.98 4.56
N SER A 76 20.33 22.41 5.75
CA SER A 76 19.73 21.09 6.00
C SER A 76 19.08 21.09 7.39
N ALA A 77 17.97 20.39 7.55
CA ALA A 77 17.33 20.19 8.84
C ALA A 77 18.09 19.16 9.66
N VAL A 78 18.28 17.95 9.13
CA VAL A 78 18.93 16.84 9.83
C VAL A 78 20.15 16.38 9.05
N VAL A 79 21.30 16.41 9.72
CA VAL A 79 22.56 15.84 9.22
C VAL A 79 23.01 14.74 10.17
N PHE A 80 23.21 13.53 9.65
CA PHE A 80 23.62 12.38 10.44
C PHE A 80 24.91 11.78 9.88
N GLU A 81 25.86 11.52 10.77
CA GLU A 81 27.21 11.06 10.42
C GLU A 81 27.62 9.84 11.25
N GLY A 82 27.56 8.65 10.65
CA GLY A 82 27.95 7.38 11.28
C GLY A 82 27.11 7.06 12.52
N ALA A 83 25.83 7.45 12.50
CA ALA A 83 24.90 7.28 13.61
C ALA A 83 23.96 6.11 13.30
N ASP A 84 24.10 5.01 14.03
CA ASP A 84 23.27 3.84 13.84
C ASP A 84 21.92 4.01 14.56
N ASN A 85 20.84 3.48 13.99
CA ASN A 85 19.49 3.52 14.59
C ASN A 85 18.96 4.95 14.77
N LEU A 86 19.23 5.84 13.82
CA LEU A 86 18.55 7.15 13.76
C LEU A 86 17.06 6.95 13.45
N GLU A 87 16.18 7.60 14.20
CA GLU A 87 14.77 7.74 13.85
C GLU A 87 14.44 9.22 13.60
N VAL A 88 13.81 9.50 12.46
CA VAL A 88 13.15 10.77 12.17
C VAL A 88 11.70 10.48 11.85
N SER A 89 10.78 10.90 12.71
CA SER A 89 9.37 10.52 12.58
C SER A 89 8.38 11.62 12.93
N ASP A 90 7.16 11.51 12.39
CA ASP A 90 6.02 12.35 12.74
C ASP A 90 6.31 13.86 12.62
N SER A 91 7.26 14.26 11.77
CA SER A 91 7.79 15.64 11.71
C SER A 91 7.41 16.35 10.42
N ILE A 92 7.32 17.68 10.48
CA ILE A 92 7.02 18.54 9.33
C ILE A 92 8.28 19.30 8.92
N PHE A 93 8.57 19.26 7.61
CA PHE A 93 9.61 20.04 6.96
C PHE A 93 8.93 21.04 6.03
N GLU A 94 9.21 22.32 6.22
CA GLU A 94 8.68 23.41 5.41
C GLU A 94 9.73 24.53 5.27
N GLY A 95 9.43 25.57 4.49
CA GLY A 95 10.38 26.63 4.18
C GLY A 95 11.28 26.26 3.00
N THR A 96 12.55 26.67 3.02
CA THR A 96 13.45 26.44 1.88
C THR A 96 14.82 25.91 2.30
N TYR A 97 15.27 24.85 1.63
CA TYR A 97 16.55 24.21 1.93
C TYR A 97 17.57 24.35 0.79
N GLY A 98 18.79 24.74 1.17
CA GLY A 98 19.90 24.90 0.23
C GLY A 98 20.51 23.58 -0.25
N ARG A 99 20.17 22.49 0.46
CA ARG A 99 20.54 21.09 0.22
C ARG A 99 19.34 20.23 0.62
N ALA A 100 19.55 18.92 0.77
CA ALA A 100 18.52 18.07 1.31
C ALA A 100 18.16 18.40 2.76
N ALA A 101 16.87 18.22 3.08
CA ALA A 101 16.31 18.44 4.41
C ALA A 101 16.91 17.42 5.39
N ILE A 102 16.85 16.14 5.04
CA ILE A 102 17.52 15.04 5.74
C ILE A 102 18.66 14.52 4.87
N ARG A 103 19.87 14.47 5.41
CA ARG A 103 21.00 13.92 4.66
C ARG A 103 22.08 13.32 5.52
N ASP A 104 22.85 12.42 4.94
CA ASP A 104 24.11 12.01 5.54
C ASP A 104 25.14 13.15 5.48
N GLY A 105 26.14 13.08 6.35
CA GLY A 105 27.29 13.98 6.30
C GLY A 105 28.53 13.34 5.69
N ASN A 106 29.69 13.93 5.92
CA ASN A 106 30.95 13.55 5.25
C ASN A 106 31.48 12.15 5.66
N SER A 107 30.90 11.56 6.69
CA SER A 107 31.28 10.25 7.23
C SER A 107 30.27 9.14 6.92
N GLY A 108 29.26 9.41 6.07
CA GLY A 108 28.14 8.51 5.76
C GLY A 108 27.07 8.48 6.87
N SER A 109 25.97 7.79 6.64
CA SER A 109 24.78 7.81 7.53
C SER A 109 24.87 6.91 8.76
N GLY A 110 25.49 5.73 8.65
CA GLY A 110 25.28 4.64 9.63
C GLY A 110 24.14 3.70 9.19
N GLU A 111 23.92 2.65 9.96
CA GLU A 111 23.00 1.54 9.67
C GLU A 111 21.66 1.66 10.44
N ASN A 112 20.61 1.02 9.91
CA ASN A 112 19.28 0.91 10.52
C ASN A 112 18.56 2.23 10.81
N PHE A 113 18.69 3.23 9.94
CA PHE A 113 17.87 4.44 10.11
C PHE A 113 16.39 4.16 9.81
N LEU A 114 15.49 4.94 10.41
CA LEU A 114 14.06 4.94 10.17
C LEU A 114 13.61 6.38 9.89
N ILE A 115 13.14 6.66 8.69
CA ILE A 115 12.54 7.95 8.32
C ILE A 115 11.09 7.68 7.98
N THR A 116 10.16 8.04 8.87
CA THR A 116 8.76 7.62 8.70
C THR A 116 7.72 8.60 9.17
N ARG A 117 6.56 8.66 8.49
CA ARG A 117 5.43 9.53 8.88
C ARG A 117 5.81 11.01 8.92
N ASN A 118 6.76 11.42 8.10
CA ASN A 118 7.12 12.81 7.96
C ASN A 118 6.37 13.43 6.79
N GLU A 119 6.20 14.74 6.87
CA GLU A 119 5.63 15.54 5.82
C GLU A 119 6.65 16.54 5.31
N PHE A 120 6.94 16.48 4.01
CA PHE A 120 7.88 17.34 3.32
C PHE A 120 7.12 18.30 2.41
N ARG A 121 6.98 19.55 2.84
CA ARG A 121 6.32 20.67 2.14
C ARG A 121 7.32 21.75 1.70
N GLU A 122 8.61 21.51 1.89
CA GLU A 122 9.66 22.49 1.67
C GLU A 122 10.04 22.66 0.19
N ASP A 123 10.68 23.78 -0.12
CA ASP A 123 11.34 24.02 -1.40
C ASP A 123 12.84 23.72 -1.33
N HIS A 124 13.46 23.31 -2.46
CA HIS A 124 14.90 23.06 -2.52
C HIS A 124 15.65 23.88 -3.58
N PHE A 125 16.87 24.29 -3.22
CA PHE A 125 17.88 24.72 -4.19
C PHE A 125 18.47 23.50 -4.94
N ARG A 126 18.69 22.39 -4.22
CA ARG A 126 19.12 21.07 -4.74
C ARG A 126 18.97 19.95 -3.71
N TRP A 127 18.88 18.73 -4.22
CA TRP A 127 18.91 17.40 -3.59
C TRP A 127 17.64 16.91 -2.88
N GLY A 128 16.54 17.65 -3.03
CA GLY A 128 15.21 17.27 -2.53
C GLY A 128 15.17 16.91 -1.03
N PRO A 129 14.11 16.28 -0.53
CA PRO A 129 13.94 16.02 0.89
C PRO A 129 15.02 15.13 1.51
N ILE A 130 15.33 13.98 0.89
CA ILE A 130 16.21 12.97 1.48
C ILE A 130 17.39 12.67 0.55
N SER A 131 18.61 12.74 1.10
CA SER A 131 19.81 12.38 0.34
C SER A 131 20.82 11.58 1.16
N ILE A 132 21.07 10.35 0.73
CA ILE A 132 22.05 9.42 1.29
C ILE A 132 23.23 9.31 0.33
N GLY A 133 24.27 10.09 0.58
CA GLY A 133 25.54 9.99 -0.11
C GLY A 133 26.22 11.34 -0.41
N PRO A 134 27.41 11.29 -1.03
CA PRO A 134 28.28 12.45 -1.24
C PRO A 134 27.62 13.63 -1.94
N GLN A 135 27.73 14.77 -1.28
CA GLN A 135 27.19 16.06 -1.72
C GLN A 135 28.25 16.90 -2.46
N GLY A 136 28.81 16.35 -3.54
CA GLY A 136 29.95 16.88 -4.32
C GLY A 136 29.94 16.56 -5.82
N THR A 137 30.95 17.00 -6.57
CA THR A 137 31.09 16.75 -8.02
C THR A 137 31.11 15.25 -8.31
N PHE A 138 30.51 14.83 -9.43
CA PHE A 138 30.47 13.46 -9.92
C PHE A 138 31.80 12.72 -9.69
N GLY A 139 31.80 11.66 -8.86
CA GLY A 139 32.97 10.81 -8.61
C GLY A 139 33.69 10.92 -7.25
N ASP A 140 33.03 11.40 -6.19
CA ASP A 140 33.59 11.40 -4.82
C ASP A 140 32.85 10.38 -3.93
N PRO A 141 33.13 9.06 -4.02
CA PRO A 141 32.34 8.06 -3.31
C PRO A 141 32.67 8.07 -1.81
N PHE A 142 31.78 8.62 -0.98
CA PHE A 142 31.70 8.13 0.39
C PHE A 142 31.20 6.69 0.32
N ASN A 143 31.99 5.79 0.87
CA ASN A 143 31.75 4.35 0.87
C ASN A 143 31.67 3.89 2.33
N ASN A 144 30.72 4.49 3.06
CA ASN A 144 30.47 4.24 4.47
C ASN A 144 29.13 3.53 4.61
N ALA A 145 29.07 2.58 5.54
CA ALA A 145 27.92 1.70 5.75
C ALA A 145 26.60 2.48 5.83
N PHE A 146 25.58 1.98 5.14
CA PHE A 146 24.20 2.42 5.33
C PHE A 146 23.18 1.30 5.12
N SER A 147 22.10 1.37 5.89
CA SER A 147 20.86 0.60 5.75
C SER A 147 19.74 1.32 6.46
N GLY A 148 18.49 1.04 6.10
CA GLY A 148 17.34 1.64 6.80
C GLY A 148 16.01 1.53 6.06
N VAL A 149 15.00 2.15 6.64
CA VAL A 149 13.63 2.16 6.14
C VAL A 149 13.16 3.61 5.95
N ILE A 150 12.57 3.88 4.80
CA ILE A 150 11.89 5.13 4.46
C ILE A 150 10.44 4.77 4.18
N SER A 151 9.53 5.11 5.10
CA SER A 151 8.14 4.64 4.99
C SER A 151 7.07 5.61 5.44
N TYR A 152 5.89 5.58 4.83
CA TYR A 152 4.74 6.42 5.24
C TYR A 152 5.05 7.92 5.22
N ASN A 153 6.01 8.38 4.41
CA ASN A 153 6.29 9.81 4.27
C ASN A 153 5.45 10.39 3.14
N TYR A 154 5.06 11.66 3.29
CA TYR A 154 4.46 12.45 2.21
C TYR A 154 5.48 13.45 1.68
N PHE A 155 5.74 13.40 0.38
CA PHE A 155 6.66 14.28 -0.32
C PHE A 155 5.91 15.20 -1.27
N GLY A 156 5.42 16.32 -0.75
CA GLY A 156 4.86 17.45 -1.50
C GLY A 156 5.85 18.61 -1.66
N ASN A 157 7.15 18.29 -1.64
CA ASN A 157 8.23 19.27 -1.74
C ASN A 157 8.20 20.01 -3.08
N GLY A 158 8.88 21.16 -3.18
CA GLY A 158 8.87 22.03 -4.35
C GLY A 158 10.23 22.62 -4.75
N LEU A 159 10.18 23.54 -5.73
CA LEU A 159 11.31 24.33 -6.22
C LEU A 159 10.96 25.82 -6.29
N ILE A 160 11.91 26.66 -5.87
CA ILE A 160 11.80 28.10 -6.09
C ILE A 160 12.12 28.43 -7.56
N ALA A 161 11.13 28.99 -8.26
CA ALA A 161 11.31 29.53 -9.59
C ALA A 161 12.46 30.54 -9.65
N GLY A 162 13.44 30.28 -10.51
CA GLY A 162 14.63 31.11 -10.66
C GLY A 162 15.82 30.75 -9.77
N ASP A 163 15.65 29.89 -8.75
CA ASP A 163 16.62 29.72 -7.65
C ASP A 163 16.98 28.25 -7.36
N PHE A 164 16.88 27.34 -8.33
CA PHE A 164 17.43 25.99 -8.22
C PHE A 164 18.69 25.80 -9.08
N GLN A 165 19.45 24.72 -8.80
CA GLN A 165 20.74 24.40 -9.40
C GLN A 165 20.78 24.61 -10.93
N GLU A 166 21.89 25.17 -11.43
CA GLU A 166 21.99 25.74 -12.79
C GLU A 166 21.70 24.75 -13.93
N ALA A 167 21.97 23.46 -13.72
CA ALA A 167 21.78 22.40 -14.70
C ALA A 167 20.38 21.76 -14.65
N GLY A 168 19.57 22.09 -13.63
CA GLY A 168 18.23 21.52 -13.42
C GLY A 168 18.22 20.06 -12.94
N ASP A 169 19.33 19.35 -13.11
CA ASP A 169 19.63 18.06 -12.47
C ASP A 169 19.87 18.25 -10.97
N GLN A 170 19.83 17.16 -10.20
CA GLN A 170 20.00 17.15 -8.73
C GLN A 170 18.78 17.59 -7.92
N ASN A 171 17.58 17.50 -8.48
CA ASN A 171 16.35 17.75 -7.74
C ASN A 171 15.61 16.40 -7.70
N TYR A 172 15.93 15.51 -6.77
CA TYR A 172 15.21 14.22 -6.62
C TYR A 172 14.66 14.12 -5.22
N THR A 173 13.46 13.57 -5.05
CA THR A 173 12.82 13.50 -3.74
C THR A 173 13.66 12.65 -2.78
N LEU A 174 14.06 11.47 -3.26
CA LEU A 174 15.02 10.59 -2.61
C LEU A 174 16.24 10.39 -3.50
N THR A 175 17.42 10.69 -2.97
CA THR A 175 18.70 10.55 -3.66
C THR A 175 19.59 9.55 -2.92
N ILE A 176 19.98 8.45 -3.57
CA ILE A 176 20.96 7.47 -3.06
C ILE A 176 22.19 7.47 -3.97
N THR A 177 23.31 7.98 -3.45
CA THR A 177 24.61 7.99 -4.14
C THR A 177 25.74 7.34 -3.34
N ASN A 178 25.47 6.91 -2.11
CA ASN A 178 26.43 6.16 -1.29
C ASN A 178 26.61 4.74 -1.84
N GLY A 179 27.86 4.30 -2.00
CA GLY A 179 28.20 3.00 -2.58
C GLY A 179 28.27 1.83 -1.59
N ALA A 180 28.18 2.09 -0.28
CA ALA A 180 28.40 1.08 0.76
C ALA A 180 27.12 0.68 1.50
N MET A 181 26.08 0.33 0.75
CA MET A 181 24.88 -0.29 1.31
C MET A 181 25.27 -1.60 2.00
N THR A 182 24.76 -1.83 3.22
CA THR A 182 25.03 -3.07 3.95
C THR A 182 24.04 -4.17 3.55
N ALA A 183 24.22 -5.37 4.10
CA ALA A 183 23.39 -6.52 3.75
C ALA A 183 21.92 -6.37 4.20
N ASP A 184 21.67 -5.49 5.19
CA ASP A 184 20.32 -5.19 5.67
C ASP A 184 19.53 -4.37 4.65
N GLY A 185 20.22 -3.69 3.73
CA GLY A 185 19.60 -3.03 2.60
C GLY A 185 18.83 -1.77 2.94
N ILE A 186 18.00 -1.33 2.00
CA ILE A 186 17.11 -0.18 2.14
C ILE A 186 15.71 -0.55 1.67
N ASP A 187 14.73 -0.29 2.53
CA ASP A 187 13.30 -0.39 2.21
C ASP A 187 12.75 1.02 1.98
N ILE A 188 12.10 1.24 0.84
CA ILE A 188 11.38 2.47 0.51
C ILE A 188 9.95 2.05 0.23
N VAL A 189 9.08 2.16 1.23
CA VAL A 189 7.74 1.53 1.18
C VAL A 189 6.63 2.43 1.68
N HIS A 190 5.43 2.36 1.12
CA HIS A 190 4.26 3.11 1.61
C HIS A 190 4.44 4.64 1.62
N ASN A 191 5.28 5.21 0.76
CA ASN A 191 5.43 6.67 0.67
C ASN A 191 4.56 7.25 -0.44
N THR A 192 4.20 8.52 -0.31
CA THR A 192 3.51 9.29 -1.35
C THR A 192 4.44 10.35 -1.91
N PHE A 193 4.78 10.22 -3.19
CA PHE A 193 5.56 11.18 -3.97
C PHE A 193 4.60 12.03 -4.80
N ASP A 194 4.44 13.31 -4.45
CA ASP A 194 3.52 14.24 -5.15
C ASP A 194 4.21 15.55 -5.58
N TRP A 195 5.48 15.46 -5.94
CA TRP A 195 6.24 16.62 -6.39
C TRP A 195 6.11 16.86 -7.90
N GLN A 196 5.52 18.01 -8.27
CA GLN A 196 5.13 18.31 -9.65
C GLN A 196 5.70 19.64 -10.20
N ASP A 197 7.02 19.77 -10.30
CA ASP A 197 7.68 21.02 -10.76
C ASP A 197 8.40 20.95 -12.11
N SER A 198 8.10 19.97 -12.96
CA SER A 198 8.78 19.79 -14.25
C SER A 198 8.68 21.00 -15.21
N ALA A 199 7.72 21.91 -14.99
CA ALA A 199 7.55 23.13 -15.76
C ALA A 199 8.29 24.36 -15.19
N VAL A 200 8.87 24.28 -13.99
CA VAL A 200 9.58 25.39 -13.34
C VAL A 200 10.95 25.57 -13.99
N THR A 201 11.38 26.83 -14.17
CA THR A 201 12.71 27.16 -14.74
C THR A 201 13.57 27.95 -13.76
N ASN A 202 14.89 27.73 -13.81
CA ASN A 202 15.84 28.49 -13.01
C ASN A 202 16.21 29.82 -13.68
N GLY A 203 17.09 30.61 -13.05
CA GLY A 203 17.54 31.90 -13.58
C GLY A 203 18.20 31.85 -14.98
N ASN A 204 18.61 30.66 -15.44
CA ASN A 204 19.18 30.43 -16.77
C ASN A 204 18.12 29.97 -17.80
N GLY A 205 16.85 29.83 -17.40
CA GLY A 205 15.78 29.32 -18.25
C GLY A 205 15.84 27.81 -18.49
N ILE A 206 16.57 27.07 -17.64
CA ILE A 206 16.64 25.61 -17.68
C ILE A 206 15.50 25.04 -16.85
N TYR A 207 14.78 24.06 -17.39
CA TYR A 207 13.70 23.37 -16.68
C TYR A 207 14.26 22.49 -15.56
N ALA A 208 13.49 22.39 -14.49
CA ALA A 208 13.75 21.42 -13.43
C ALA A 208 13.67 19.99 -13.99
N GLN A 209 14.51 19.10 -13.46
CA GLN A 209 14.48 17.66 -13.74
C GLN A 209 14.13 16.92 -12.43
N PRO A 210 12.91 17.12 -11.89
CA PRO A 210 12.47 16.43 -10.68
C PRO A 210 12.36 14.92 -10.92
N GLY A 211 12.60 14.11 -9.89
CA GLY A 211 12.33 12.67 -9.91
C GLY A 211 12.07 12.11 -8.52
N GLY A 212 11.25 11.06 -8.41
CA GLY A 212 10.85 10.50 -7.11
C GLY A 212 12.03 9.84 -6.39
N ILE A 213 12.59 8.80 -6.99
CA ILE A 213 13.73 8.08 -6.41
C ILE A 213 14.87 8.03 -7.44
N TYR A 214 16.05 8.46 -7.02
CA TYR A 214 17.27 8.41 -7.82
C TYR A 214 18.34 7.59 -7.12
N PHE A 215 18.77 6.51 -7.77
CA PHE A 215 19.99 5.79 -7.43
C PHE A 215 21.07 6.14 -8.46
N ASP A 216 22.28 6.49 -8.00
CA ASP A 216 23.40 6.65 -8.92
C ASP A 216 23.70 5.30 -9.62
N PRO A 217 23.64 5.23 -10.97
CA PRO A 217 23.90 4.00 -11.70
C PRO A 217 25.31 3.42 -11.50
N ALA A 218 26.25 4.20 -10.96
CA ALA A 218 27.59 3.75 -10.61
C ALA A 218 27.65 2.98 -9.27
N VAL A 219 26.59 3.01 -8.47
CA VAL A 219 26.50 2.28 -7.20
C VAL A 219 26.25 0.80 -7.48
N SER A 220 27.08 -0.06 -6.88
CA SER A 220 26.87 -1.51 -6.91
C SER A 220 25.83 -1.89 -5.86
N VAL A 221 24.65 -2.28 -6.32
CA VAL A 221 23.57 -2.78 -5.45
C VAL A 221 23.59 -4.31 -5.42
N ALA A 222 23.58 -4.90 -4.23
CA ALA A 222 23.48 -6.35 -4.10
C ALA A 222 22.01 -6.80 -4.35
N LEU A 223 21.82 -8.03 -4.83
CA LEU A 223 20.47 -8.57 -4.99
C LEU A 223 19.75 -8.58 -3.64
N ASN A 224 18.47 -8.22 -3.64
CA ASN A 224 17.58 -8.22 -2.48
C ASN A 224 18.00 -7.26 -1.35
N THR A 225 18.82 -6.24 -1.63
CA THR A 225 19.17 -5.20 -0.65
C THR A 225 18.49 -3.86 -0.94
N VAL A 226 17.71 -3.74 -2.01
CA VAL A 226 16.86 -2.59 -2.27
C VAL A 226 15.46 -3.12 -2.50
N ASN A 227 14.51 -2.64 -1.71
CA ASN A 227 13.10 -2.93 -1.86
C ASN A 227 12.35 -1.60 -2.02
N ILE A 228 11.67 -1.44 -3.15
CA ILE A 228 10.85 -0.26 -3.44
C ILE A 228 9.47 -0.79 -3.83
N THR A 229 8.55 -0.79 -2.87
CA THR A 229 7.22 -1.40 -3.00
C THR A 229 6.18 -0.49 -2.37
N ASP A 230 4.92 -0.61 -2.80
CA ASP A 230 3.79 0.06 -2.14
C ASP A 230 3.88 1.60 -2.08
N ASN A 231 4.60 2.25 -3.01
CA ASN A 231 4.69 3.71 -3.05
C ASN A 231 3.72 4.29 -4.08
N ILE A 232 3.17 5.46 -3.77
CA ILE A 232 2.33 6.25 -4.69
C ILE A 232 3.21 7.30 -5.37
N PHE A 233 3.21 7.33 -6.70
CA PHE A 233 3.92 8.34 -7.50
C PHE A 233 2.94 9.17 -8.33
N ASN A 234 2.54 10.34 -7.82
CA ASN A 234 1.64 11.24 -8.55
C ASN A 234 2.43 12.15 -9.50
N GLY A 235 2.11 12.10 -10.80
CA GLY A 235 2.73 12.98 -11.80
C GLY A 235 4.16 12.61 -12.22
N PHE A 236 4.70 11.46 -11.79
CA PHE A 236 6.02 10.97 -12.20
C PHE A 236 5.93 9.96 -13.36
N SER A 237 7.00 9.89 -14.15
CA SER A 237 7.27 8.83 -15.12
C SER A 237 8.51 8.04 -14.69
N TYR A 238 8.51 6.71 -14.86
CA TYR A 238 9.65 5.86 -14.55
C TYR A 238 10.64 5.80 -15.73
N ASP A 239 11.89 6.23 -15.49
CA ASP A 239 12.98 6.33 -16.50
C ASP A 239 14.11 5.29 -16.27
N GLY A 240 13.96 4.38 -15.30
CA GLY A 240 14.87 3.23 -15.12
C GLY A 240 14.70 2.18 -16.23
N PRO A 241 15.58 1.16 -16.32
CA PRO A 241 15.18 -0.07 -17.00
C PRO A 241 13.90 -0.55 -16.32
N GLN A 242 12.78 -0.54 -17.04
CA GLN A 242 11.52 -1.12 -16.55
C GLN A 242 11.90 -2.48 -15.95
N PRO A 243 11.61 -2.73 -14.65
CA PRO A 243 11.55 -4.11 -14.19
C PRO A 243 10.62 -4.78 -15.19
N THR A 244 11.14 -5.72 -15.95
CA THR A 244 10.33 -6.48 -16.91
C THR A 244 9.55 -7.49 -16.07
N THR A 245 8.52 -7.02 -15.40
CA THR A 245 7.71 -7.78 -14.42
C THR A 245 6.23 -7.36 -14.49
N ASP A 246 5.76 -6.87 -15.65
CA ASP A 246 4.33 -6.95 -15.95
C ASP A 246 4.07 -8.39 -16.44
N PRO A 247 2.98 -9.09 -16.08
CA PRO A 247 2.48 -10.18 -16.90
C PRO A 247 2.31 -9.67 -18.31
N LEU A 248 3.24 -10.02 -19.18
CA LEU A 248 3.26 -9.45 -20.51
C LEU A 248 2.14 -10.08 -21.31
N TRP A 249 1.19 -9.25 -21.71
CA TRP A 249 0.24 -9.61 -22.76
C TRP A 249 1.01 -9.97 -24.03
N ASN A 250 1.11 -11.26 -24.29
CA ASN A 250 1.68 -11.78 -25.52
C ASN A 250 0.60 -11.84 -26.59
N SER A 251 0.19 -10.66 -27.07
CA SER A 251 -0.94 -10.43 -28.00
C SER A 251 -0.98 -11.26 -29.30
N THR A 252 0.07 -12.04 -29.61
CA THR A 252 0.09 -12.95 -30.77
C THR A 252 0.78 -14.30 -30.51
N GLY A 253 1.16 -14.58 -29.25
CA GLY A 253 1.96 -15.76 -28.89
C GLY A 253 1.16 -16.94 -28.32
N GLY A 254 -0.15 -16.78 -28.15
CA GLY A 254 -1.04 -17.81 -27.65
C GLY A 254 -1.31 -18.95 -28.62
N VAL A 255 -2.01 -19.96 -28.12
CA VAL A 255 -2.59 -21.04 -28.92
C VAL A 255 -3.75 -20.51 -29.76
N PHE A 256 -4.55 -19.58 -29.22
CA PHE A 256 -5.73 -19.03 -29.89
C PHE A 256 -5.72 -17.51 -30.08
N GLY A 257 -4.56 -16.87 -29.96
CA GLY A 257 -4.42 -15.43 -30.17
C GLY A 257 -3.34 -14.86 -29.27
N GLY A 258 -3.76 -14.13 -28.24
CA GLY A 258 -2.95 -13.66 -27.14
C GLY A 258 -2.67 -14.75 -26.11
N ALA A 259 -1.78 -14.44 -25.16
CA ALA A 259 -1.54 -15.23 -23.97
C ALA A 259 -1.06 -14.29 -22.86
N LEU A 260 -1.22 -14.74 -21.62
CA LEU A 260 -0.67 -14.06 -20.46
C LEU A 260 0.67 -14.72 -20.06
N GLU A 261 1.72 -13.92 -19.91
CA GLU A 261 3.01 -14.38 -19.39
C GLU A 261 3.06 -14.26 -17.87
N PHE A 262 3.73 -15.20 -17.23
CA PHE A 262 4.10 -15.19 -15.83
C PHE A 262 5.61 -15.49 -15.74
N ASP A 263 6.36 -14.64 -15.05
CA ASP A 263 7.83 -14.71 -14.98
C ASP A 263 8.37 -15.70 -13.94
N GLY A 264 7.48 -16.27 -13.13
CA GLY A 264 7.84 -17.19 -12.06
C GLY A 264 8.48 -16.51 -10.85
N VAL A 265 8.33 -15.21 -10.65
CA VAL A 265 8.85 -14.47 -9.51
C VAL A 265 7.73 -13.84 -8.71
N ASP A 266 6.91 -13.00 -9.34
CA ASP A 266 5.89 -12.19 -8.67
C ASP A 266 4.60 -12.01 -9.48
N ASP A 267 4.58 -12.47 -10.74
CA ASP A 267 3.39 -12.42 -11.59
C ASP A 267 2.25 -13.34 -11.11
N PHE A 268 1.05 -12.77 -10.95
CA PHE A 268 -0.17 -13.55 -10.70
C PHE A 268 -1.46 -12.84 -11.13
N GLY A 269 -2.51 -13.63 -11.31
CA GLY A 269 -3.89 -13.15 -11.41
C GLY A 269 -4.67 -13.42 -10.12
N LEU A 270 -5.64 -12.57 -9.81
CA LEU A 270 -6.60 -12.76 -8.74
C LEU A 270 -8.02 -12.41 -9.21
N PHE A 271 -9.00 -13.16 -8.74
CA PHE A 271 -10.41 -12.82 -8.94
C PHE A 271 -11.27 -13.39 -7.82
N GLN A 272 -12.40 -12.74 -7.57
CA GLN A 272 -13.41 -13.16 -6.60
C GLN A 272 -14.75 -12.66 -7.12
N ASP A 273 -15.73 -13.55 -7.30
CA ASP A 273 -17.03 -13.16 -7.84
C ASP A 273 -18.15 -14.10 -7.39
N PRO A 274 -19.35 -13.57 -7.07
CA PRO A 274 -20.48 -14.38 -6.61
C PRO A 274 -21.06 -15.29 -7.69
N SER A 275 -20.76 -15.03 -8.97
CA SER A 275 -21.19 -15.85 -10.10
C SER A 275 -20.26 -17.03 -10.38
N PHE A 276 -19.08 -17.09 -9.75
CA PHE A 276 -18.10 -18.15 -9.97
C PHE A 276 -18.42 -19.42 -9.14
N ASP A 277 -19.47 -20.14 -9.56
CA ASP A 277 -19.85 -21.44 -8.99
C ASP A 277 -19.39 -22.60 -9.89
N VAL A 278 -18.30 -23.26 -9.50
CA VAL A 278 -17.76 -24.40 -10.25
C VAL A 278 -18.56 -25.70 -10.04
N GLY A 279 -19.50 -25.72 -9.08
CA GLY A 279 -20.40 -26.84 -8.84
C GLY A 279 -19.75 -28.11 -8.28
N GLN A 280 -20.60 -29.07 -7.90
CA GLN A 280 -20.18 -30.36 -7.33
C GLN A 280 -19.51 -31.31 -8.32
N SER A 281 -19.69 -31.05 -9.62
CA SER A 281 -18.99 -31.72 -10.71
C SER A 281 -18.56 -30.63 -11.67
N GLY A 282 -17.42 -30.77 -12.32
CA GLY A 282 -16.92 -29.70 -13.17
C GLY A 282 -15.69 -30.06 -13.98
N THR A 283 -15.26 -29.11 -14.80
CA THR A 283 -14.08 -29.21 -15.65
C THR A 283 -13.32 -27.90 -15.67
N LEU A 284 -12.01 -27.96 -15.46
CA LEU A 284 -11.07 -26.89 -15.77
C LEU A 284 -10.28 -27.30 -17.01
N SER A 285 -10.22 -26.44 -18.03
CA SER A 285 -9.36 -26.58 -19.21
C SER A 285 -8.53 -25.33 -19.39
N PHE A 286 -7.24 -25.48 -19.67
CA PHE A 286 -6.35 -24.36 -19.97
C PHE A 286 -5.16 -24.84 -20.81
N TRP A 287 -4.48 -23.90 -21.44
CA TRP A 287 -3.22 -24.14 -22.14
C TRP A 287 -2.08 -23.48 -21.41
N VAL A 288 -0.94 -24.19 -21.32
CA VAL A 288 0.30 -23.63 -20.77
C VAL A 288 1.47 -23.91 -21.69
N ASN A 289 2.42 -22.98 -21.71
CA ASN A 289 3.75 -23.16 -22.27
C ASN A 289 4.74 -22.77 -21.17
N MET A 290 5.24 -23.78 -20.44
CA MET A 290 6.07 -23.56 -19.26
C MET A 290 7.53 -23.34 -19.65
N ASP A 291 8.18 -22.33 -19.09
CA ASP A 291 9.58 -22.02 -19.37
C ASP A 291 10.53 -22.80 -18.45
N ASP A 292 10.27 -22.83 -17.13
CA ASP A 292 11.00 -23.67 -16.18
C ASP A 292 10.14 -24.81 -15.60
N ILE A 293 10.49 -26.04 -15.99
CA ILE A 293 9.90 -27.27 -15.44
C ILE A 293 10.77 -27.92 -14.34
N GLY A 294 11.87 -27.28 -13.95
CA GLY A 294 12.75 -27.69 -12.85
C GLY A 294 12.25 -27.23 -11.48
N ARG A 295 11.17 -26.45 -11.45
CA ARG A 295 10.56 -25.85 -10.26
C ARG A 295 9.15 -26.39 -9.99
N ARG A 296 8.51 -25.82 -8.98
CA ARG A 296 7.08 -25.98 -8.73
C ARG A 296 6.38 -24.79 -9.37
N ASN A 297 5.45 -25.07 -10.26
CA ASN A 297 4.65 -24.08 -10.98
C ASN A 297 3.21 -24.18 -10.47
N GLN A 298 2.74 -23.14 -9.79
CA GLN A 298 1.36 -23.06 -9.30
C GLN A 298 0.46 -22.46 -10.37
N PHE A 299 -0.50 -23.23 -10.90
CA PHE A 299 -1.38 -22.69 -11.94
C PHE A 299 -2.60 -21.99 -11.34
N PHE A 300 -3.28 -22.66 -10.41
CA PHE A 300 -4.50 -22.15 -9.80
C PHE A 300 -4.54 -22.55 -8.33
N GLU A 301 -4.94 -21.64 -7.46
CA GLU A 301 -5.23 -21.94 -6.06
C GLU A 301 -6.48 -21.18 -5.61
N GLY A 302 -7.52 -21.93 -5.26
CA GLY A 302 -8.73 -21.40 -4.66
C GLY A 302 -8.68 -21.41 -3.13
N PRO A 303 -9.82 -21.10 -2.49
CA PRO A 303 -9.96 -21.14 -1.06
C PRO A 303 -9.50 -22.47 -0.46
N ASN A 304 -9.11 -22.41 0.81
CA ASN A 304 -8.70 -23.56 1.60
C ASN A 304 -7.46 -24.34 1.10
N ASN A 305 -6.61 -23.72 0.28
CA ASN A 305 -5.42 -24.34 -0.32
C ASN A 305 -5.79 -25.57 -1.16
N SER A 306 -6.81 -25.38 -1.99
CA SER A 306 -7.21 -26.30 -3.04
C SER A 306 -6.69 -25.76 -4.38
N GLY A 307 -5.97 -26.56 -5.14
CA GLY A 307 -5.23 -26.04 -6.28
C GLY A 307 -4.69 -27.09 -7.24
N LEU A 308 -4.12 -26.58 -8.33
CA LEU A 308 -3.60 -27.37 -9.43
C LEU A 308 -2.22 -26.85 -9.80
N GLU A 309 -1.26 -27.76 -9.91
CA GLU A 309 0.14 -27.37 -10.11
C GLU A 309 0.90 -28.40 -10.94
N PHE A 310 2.07 -27.97 -11.40
CA PHE A 310 3.12 -28.86 -11.84
C PHE A 310 4.24 -28.88 -10.79
N GLN A 311 4.64 -30.06 -10.34
CA GLN A 311 5.73 -30.20 -9.39
C GLN A 311 6.89 -31.00 -9.99
N TYR A 312 8.07 -30.39 -10.07
CA TYR A 312 9.29 -31.13 -10.32
C TYR A 312 9.66 -32.02 -9.13
N ARG A 313 9.77 -33.33 -9.38
CA ARG A 313 10.32 -34.29 -8.42
C ARG A 313 11.47 -35.04 -9.08
N THR A 314 12.63 -35.09 -8.42
CA THR A 314 13.87 -35.70 -8.96
C THR A 314 13.74 -37.18 -9.31
N ASN A 315 12.75 -37.87 -8.74
CA ASN A 315 12.46 -39.28 -9.00
C ASN A 315 11.42 -39.52 -10.12
N GLY A 316 10.74 -38.48 -10.59
CA GLY A 316 9.67 -38.59 -11.59
C GLY A 316 9.85 -37.71 -12.82
N GLY A 317 10.60 -36.61 -12.75
CA GLY A 317 10.83 -35.74 -13.91
C GLY A 317 9.69 -34.76 -14.19
N GLY A 318 8.92 -34.38 -13.17
CA GLY A 318 7.78 -33.46 -13.28
C GLY A 318 6.44 -34.17 -13.32
N GLN A 319 5.50 -33.79 -12.46
CA GLN A 319 4.13 -34.31 -12.45
C GLN A 319 3.11 -33.19 -12.42
N PHE A 320 2.06 -33.34 -13.22
CA PHE A 320 0.81 -32.62 -12.95
C PHE A 320 0.13 -33.22 -11.72
N TYR A 321 -0.34 -32.36 -10.84
CA TYR A 321 -1.04 -32.78 -9.65
C TYR A 321 -2.21 -31.84 -9.35
N SER A 322 -3.17 -32.35 -8.60
CA SER A 322 -4.16 -31.51 -7.92
C SER A 322 -4.16 -31.83 -6.44
N ARG A 323 -4.27 -30.78 -5.64
CA ARG A 323 -4.55 -30.82 -4.21
C ARG A 323 -5.98 -30.35 -4.00
N VAL A 324 -6.76 -31.15 -3.29
CA VAL A 324 -8.20 -30.88 -3.13
C VAL A 324 -8.59 -30.48 -1.71
N GLN A 325 -7.68 -30.57 -0.73
CA GLN A 325 -7.92 -30.17 0.66
C GLN A 325 -6.62 -30.05 1.46
N ASN A 326 -6.72 -29.47 2.66
CA ASN A 326 -5.58 -29.18 3.52
C ASN A 326 -4.87 -30.42 4.13
N ASN A 327 -5.37 -31.65 3.95
CA ASN A 327 -4.73 -32.89 4.38
C ASN A 327 -5.08 -34.13 3.51
N GLY A 328 -4.32 -34.35 2.43
CA GLY A 328 -3.93 -35.72 2.05
C GLY A 328 -4.61 -36.40 0.86
N GLU A 329 -5.56 -35.76 0.17
CA GLU A 329 -6.04 -36.29 -1.11
C GLU A 329 -5.41 -35.54 -2.27
N PHE A 330 -4.71 -36.30 -3.11
CA PHE A 330 -4.02 -35.81 -4.28
C PHE A 330 -4.29 -36.75 -5.43
N VAL A 331 -4.50 -36.17 -6.61
CA VAL A 331 -4.39 -36.90 -7.87
C VAL A 331 -3.07 -36.50 -8.50
N ILE A 332 -2.19 -37.47 -8.75
CA ILE A 332 -0.81 -37.21 -9.21
C ILE A 332 -0.50 -38.09 -10.41
N GLU A 333 -0.17 -37.45 -11.53
CA GLU A 333 0.24 -38.12 -12.78
C GLU A 333 1.41 -39.10 -12.58
N ASP A 334 1.31 -40.32 -13.12
CA ASP A 334 2.41 -41.29 -13.29
C ASP A 334 3.26 -40.95 -14.52
N GLY A 335 4.14 -39.96 -14.36
CA GLY A 335 4.90 -39.47 -15.49
C GLY A 335 6.09 -38.62 -15.11
N GLY A 336 6.96 -38.48 -16.09
CA GLY A 336 7.90 -37.37 -16.18
C GLY A 336 7.42 -36.48 -17.30
N SER A 337 6.56 -35.53 -16.95
CA SER A 337 6.13 -34.42 -17.82
C SER A 337 7.29 -33.44 -18.08
N ALA A 338 8.50 -33.96 -18.32
CA ALA A 338 9.68 -33.17 -18.67
C ALA A 338 9.64 -32.71 -20.14
N GLY A 339 8.75 -33.26 -20.95
CA GLY A 339 8.62 -32.97 -22.38
C GLY A 339 7.71 -31.80 -22.73
N VAL A 340 7.13 -31.10 -21.75
CA VAL A 340 6.17 -30.00 -21.96
C VAL A 340 6.80 -28.61 -21.84
N ALA A 341 8.09 -28.52 -21.48
CA ALA A 341 8.80 -27.24 -21.44
C ALA A 341 8.89 -26.61 -22.84
N GLY A 342 8.58 -25.32 -22.95
CA GLY A 342 8.62 -24.58 -24.21
C GLY A 342 7.59 -25.03 -25.25
N ILE A 343 6.59 -25.84 -24.87
CA ILE A 343 5.58 -26.40 -25.77
C ILE A 343 4.19 -26.18 -25.19
N TRP A 344 3.34 -25.49 -25.95
CA TRP A 344 1.92 -25.37 -25.66
C TRP A 344 1.27 -26.74 -25.43
N THR A 345 0.77 -26.93 -24.21
CA THR A 345 0.20 -28.17 -23.72
C THR A 345 -1.17 -27.88 -23.13
N ASN A 346 -2.19 -28.61 -23.60
CA ASN A 346 -3.52 -28.52 -23.03
C ASN A 346 -3.62 -29.41 -21.79
N ILE A 347 -4.05 -28.82 -20.69
CA ILE A 347 -4.29 -29.51 -19.43
C ILE A 347 -5.77 -29.39 -19.10
N GLN A 348 -6.39 -30.54 -18.80
CA GLN A 348 -7.80 -30.58 -18.42
C GLN A 348 -7.96 -31.43 -17.16
N TYR A 349 -8.68 -30.90 -16.19
CA TYR A 349 -9.08 -31.60 -14.97
C TYR A 349 -10.58 -31.74 -14.94
N THR A 350 -11.08 -32.93 -14.64
CA THR A 350 -12.51 -33.14 -14.37
C THR A 350 -12.69 -33.62 -12.94
N TRP A 351 -13.74 -33.16 -12.26
CA TRP A 351 -14.16 -33.70 -10.97
C TRP A 351 -15.65 -34.03 -11.01
N ASP A 352 -16.04 -35.07 -10.30
CA ASP A 352 -17.43 -35.49 -10.19
C ASP A 352 -17.72 -36.07 -8.80
N ALA A 353 -18.47 -35.33 -8.00
CA ALA A 353 -18.90 -35.75 -6.67
C ALA A 353 -19.72 -37.04 -6.68
N ALA A 354 -20.55 -37.25 -7.72
CA ALA A 354 -21.46 -38.40 -7.76
C ALA A 354 -20.70 -39.72 -7.92
N SER A 355 -19.58 -39.70 -8.65
CA SER A 355 -18.67 -40.84 -8.78
C SER A 355 -17.48 -40.79 -7.83
N SER A 356 -17.28 -39.67 -7.12
CA SER A 356 -16.12 -39.39 -6.28
C SER A 356 -14.81 -39.59 -7.05
N THR A 357 -14.72 -38.99 -8.24
CA THR A 357 -13.51 -39.07 -9.06
C THR A 357 -13.00 -37.72 -9.53
N MET A 358 -11.67 -37.61 -9.65
CA MET A 358 -11.00 -36.54 -10.36
C MET A 358 -9.98 -37.12 -11.33
N ARG A 359 -9.89 -36.54 -12.53
CA ARG A 359 -9.04 -37.06 -13.62
C ARG A 359 -8.20 -35.95 -14.23
N ILE A 360 -7.00 -36.31 -14.66
CA ILE A 360 -6.06 -35.42 -15.35
C ILE A 360 -5.94 -35.87 -16.80
N TYR A 361 -6.13 -34.94 -17.73
CA TYR A 361 -5.91 -35.13 -19.15
C TYR A 361 -4.81 -34.19 -19.64
N ILE A 362 -3.85 -34.75 -20.37
CA ILE A 362 -2.78 -33.98 -21.02
C ILE A 362 -2.93 -34.19 -22.51
N ASN A 363 -3.10 -33.10 -23.26
CA ASN A 363 -3.37 -33.12 -24.70
C ASN A 363 -4.51 -34.08 -25.08
N GLY A 364 -5.56 -34.11 -24.24
CA GLY A 364 -6.77 -34.93 -24.43
C GLY A 364 -6.65 -36.40 -24.04
N VAL A 365 -5.50 -36.83 -23.49
CA VAL A 365 -5.29 -38.22 -23.03
C VAL A 365 -5.34 -38.28 -21.51
N GLU A 366 -6.22 -39.12 -20.95
CA GLU A 366 -6.25 -39.39 -19.51
C GLU A 366 -4.92 -40.03 -19.05
N GLN A 367 -4.36 -39.51 -17.96
CA GLN A 367 -3.10 -39.98 -17.41
C GLN A 367 -3.26 -41.18 -16.47
N ASN A 368 -2.18 -41.95 -16.31
CA ASN A 368 -2.05 -42.90 -15.20
C ASN A 368 -1.62 -42.13 -13.93
N TYR A 369 -1.65 -42.79 -12.76
CA TYR A 369 -1.33 -42.15 -11.46
C TYR A 369 -0.21 -42.86 -10.71
N ILE A 370 0.64 -42.09 -10.03
CA ILE A 370 1.80 -42.64 -9.29
C ILE A 370 1.33 -43.69 -8.29
N SER A 371 2.14 -44.72 -8.09
CA SER A 371 1.86 -45.78 -7.11
C SER A 371 1.47 -45.22 -5.75
N GLY A 372 0.24 -45.53 -5.31
CA GLY A 372 -0.33 -45.05 -4.05
C GLY A 372 -1.39 -43.97 -4.22
N PHE A 373 -1.52 -43.40 -5.41
CA PHE A 373 -2.55 -42.45 -5.83
C PHE A 373 -3.37 -43.04 -6.98
N ASP A 374 -4.62 -42.58 -7.12
CA ASP A 374 -5.52 -42.91 -8.21
C ASP A 374 -6.55 -41.78 -8.41
N GLN A 375 -7.52 -41.99 -9.30
CA GLN A 375 -8.60 -41.03 -9.53
C GLN A 375 -9.65 -41.00 -8.42
N ASN A 376 -9.57 -41.88 -7.41
CA ASN A 376 -10.60 -42.02 -6.39
C ASN A 376 -10.44 -40.96 -5.30
N MET A 377 -11.52 -40.22 -5.10
CA MET A 377 -11.63 -39.08 -4.22
C MET A 377 -12.65 -39.35 -3.11
N SER A 378 -12.69 -40.57 -2.59
CA SER A 378 -13.72 -40.98 -1.62
C SER A 378 -13.61 -40.29 -0.24
N GLY A 379 -12.47 -39.70 0.10
CA GLY A 379 -12.25 -38.87 1.28
C GLY A 379 -12.17 -37.37 0.96
N PHE A 380 -12.63 -36.99 -0.23
CA PHE A 380 -12.68 -35.63 -0.73
C PHE A 380 -13.67 -34.80 0.06
N ASP A 381 -13.17 -33.73 0.67
CA ASP A 381 -13.99 -32.66 1.19
C ASP A 381 -14.47 -31.80 0.02
N LEU A 382 -15.49 -32.29 -0.68
CA LEU A 382 -16.12 -31.59 -1.80
C LEU A 382 -16.49 -30.16 -1.44
N ALA A 383 -17.01 -29.95 -0.23
CA ALA A 383 -17.41 -28.64 0.25
C ALA A 383 -16.22 -27.68 0.39
N ASN A 384 -15.00 -28.18 0.56
CA ASN A 384 -13.78 -27.37 0.68
C ASN A 384 -13.26 -26.90 -0.69
N PHE A 385 -13.33 -27.76 -1.70
CA PHE A 385 -12.85 -27.48 -3.06
C PHE A 385 -13.84 -26.68 -3.91
N THR A 386 -15.14 -26.89 -3.71
CA THR A 386 -16.18 -26.19 -4.48
C THR A 386 -16.68 -24.92 -3.79
N ASP A 387 -15.99 -24.45 -2.75
CA ASP A 387 -16.27 -23.19 -2.04
C ASP A 387 -15.76 -21.99 -2.84
N THR A 388 -16.18 -21.88 -4.10
CA THR A 388 -15.64 -20.89 -5.05
C THR A 388 -16.50 -19.64 -5.19
N VAL A 389 -17.77 -19.70 -4.79
CA VAL A 389 -18.68 -18.54 -4.80
C VAL A 389 -18.18 -17.50 -3.82
N ASP A 390 -17.87 -16.30 -4.31
CA ASP A 390 -17.19 -15.25 -3.55
C ASP A 390 -15.88 -15.72 -2.89
N GLY A 391 -15.28 -16.80 -3.40
CA GLY A 391 -14.00 -17.31 -2.93
C GLY A 391 -12.87 -16.62 -3.69
N LEU A 392 -11.85 -16.13 -2.99
CA LEU A 392 -10.66 -15.57 -3.63
C LEU A 392 -9.90 -16.68 -4.37
N MET A 393 -9.78 -16.51 -5.69
CA MET A 393 -9.05 -17.41 -6.58
C MET A 393 -7.74 -16.75 -7.00
N ASN A 394 -6.66 -17.53 -6.95
CA ASN A 394 -5.33 -17.13 -7.41
C ASN A 394 -4.98 -17.90 -8.69
N VAL A 395 -4.37 -17.20 -9.64
CA VAL A 395 -3.86 -17.74 -10.90
C VAL A 395 -2.36 -17.46 -10.95
N GLY A 396 -1.54 -18.46 -11.17
CA GLY A 396 -0.09 -18.29 -11.27
C GLY A 396 0.67 -18.26 -9.93
N ARG A 397 0.02 -18.32 -8.76
CA ARG A 397 0.69 -18.31 -7.44
C ARG A 397 0.04 -19.18 -6.37
N ASP A 398 0.83 -19.60 -5.38
CA ASP A 398 0.36 -20.11 -4.08
C ASP A 398 0.35 -18.94 -3.09
N PRO A 399 -0.82 -18.48 -2.62
CA PRO A 399 -0.89 -17.36 -1.70
C PRO A 399 -0.26 -17.64 -0.32
N GLY A 400 -0.07 -18.91 0.05
CA GLY A 400 0.56 -19.33 1.30
C GLY A 400 2.06 -19.56 1.23
N ASP A 401 2.69 -19.45 0.05
CA ASP A 401 4.12 -19.66 -0.13
C ASP A 401 4.69 -18.71 -1.21
N VAL A 402 5.39 -17.67 -0.75
CA VAL A 402 6.04 -16.61 -1.53
C VAL A 402 7.16 -17.08 -2.47
N THR A 403 7.34 -18.39 -2.65
CA THR A 403 8.33 -18.96 -3.59
C THR A 403 7.70 -19.76 -4.72
N ARG A 404 6.37 -19.87 -4.75
CA ARG A 404 5.64 -20.74 -5.67
C ARG A 404 4.82 -19.92 -6.66
N PHE A 405 5.47 -19.62 -7.77
CA PHE A 405 4.90 -18.92 -8.91
C PHE A 405 4.99 -19.77 -10.16
N PHE A 406 4.08 -19.54 -11.10
CA PHE A 406 4.10 -20.11 -12.43
C PHE A 406 5.10 -19.35 -13.31
N ASP A 407 5.92 -20.10 -14.06
CA ASP A 407 6.93 -19.59 -14.98
C ASP A 407 6.60 -20.06 -16.41
N GLY A 408 6.07 -19.15 -17.22
CA GLY A 408 5.71 -19.37 -18.63
C GLY A 408 4.42 -18.66 -19.07
N LEU A 409 3.84 -19.11 -20.19
CA LEU A 409 2.63 -18.53 -20.79
C LEU A 409 1.38 -19.37 -20.45
N MET A 410 0.24 -18.71 -20.21
CA MET A 410 -1.09 -19.31 -20.07
C MET A 410 -2.08 -18.74 -21.11
N ASP A 411 -2.98 -19.58 -21.62
CA ASP A 411 -3.99 -19.23 -22.61
C ASP A 411 -5.27 -20.08 -22.43
N ASP A 412 -6.42 -19.55 -22.86
CA ASP A 412 -7.72 -20.22 -23.02
C ASP A 412 -8.18 -21.00 -21.77
N VAL A 413 -8.27 -20.29 -20.65
CA VAL A 413 -8.72 -20.81 -19.34
C VAL A 413 -10.24 -20.85 -19.29
N ALA A 414 -10.80 -22.05 -19.19
CA ALA A 414 -12.24 -22.27 -19.14
C ALA A 414 -12.65 -23.17 -17.98
N TRP A 415 -13.67 -22.73 -17.26
CA TRP A 415 -14.30 -23.44 -16.15
C TRP A 415 -15.70 -23.89 -16.53
N PHE A 416 -16.06 -25.11 -16.17
CA PHE A 416 -17.38 -25.69 -16.37
C PHE A 416 -17.91 -26.31 -15.07
N ASN A 417 -19.22 -26.19 -14.84
CA ASN A 417 -19.91 -26.80 -13.70
C ASN A 417 -20.51 -28.19 -14.00
N GLU A 418 -19.92 -28.89 -14.97
CA GLU A 418 -20.11 -30.32 -15.16
C GLU A 418 -18.80 -31.00 -15.60
N ALA A 419 -18.67 -32.29 -15.28
CA ALA A 419 -17.59 -33.13 -15.81
C ALA A 419 -17.82 -33.40 -17.30
N LEU A 420 -16.99 -32.77 -18.15
CA LEU A 420 -17.08 -32.89 -19.59
C LEU A 420 -16.67 -34.29 -20.07
N ASN A 421 -17.34 -34.76 -21.12
CA ASN A 421 -17.00 -36.04 -21.75
C ASN A 421 -15.84 -35.86 -22.74
N GLN A 422 -15.24 -36.96 -23.18
CA GLN A 422 -14.09 -36.94 -24.10
C GLN A 422 -14.33 -36.15 -25.40
N ALA A 423 -15.55 -36.16 -25.95
CA ALA A 423 -15.86 -35.42 -27.18
C ALA A 423 -15.87 -33.90 -26.95
N ASP A 424 -16.34 -33.46 -25.78
CA ASP A 424 -16.31 -32.04 -25.38
C ASP A 424 -14.86 -31.61 -25.10
N LEU A 425 -14.09 -32.43 -24.38
CA LEU A 425 -12.66 -32.21 -24.11
C LEU A 425 -11.86 -32.08 -25.42
N ASP A 426 -12.11 -32.97 -26.39
CA ASP A 426 -11.49 -32.91 -27.72
C ASP A 426 -11.97 -31.70 -28.54
N THR A 427 -13.22 -31.27 -28.35
CA THR A 427 -13.76 -30.07 -29.02
C THR A 427 -12.99 -28.83 -28.58
N ILE A 428 -12.82 -28.62 -27.26
CA ILE A 428 -12.05 -27.50 -26.71
C ILE A 428 -10.62 -27.52 -27.26
N ARG A 429 -9.96 -28.68 -27.22
CA ARG A 429 -8.54 -28.81 -27.60
C ARG A 429 -8.27 -28.67 -29.10
N THR A 430 -9.18 -29.11 -29.96
CA THR A 430 -8.92 -29.22 -31.42
C THR A 430 -9.67 -28.21 -32.27
N SER A 431 -10.62 -27.48 -31.68
CA SER A 431 -11.25 -26.34 -32.35
C SER A 431 -10.23 -25.25 -32.68
N VAL A 432 -10.50 -24.48 -33.72
CA VAL A 432 -9.71 -23.28 -34.06
C VAL A 432 -9.97 -22.11 -33.11
N ASN A 433 -11.01 -22.21 -32.28
CA ASN A 433 -11.43 -21.17 -31.34
C ASN A 433 -11.30 -21.63 -29.87
N GLY A 434 -10.54 -22.70 -29.58
CA GLY A 434 -10.39 -23.18 -28.21
C GLY A 434 -11.71 -23.46 -27.48
N ALA A 435 -11.78 -23.04 -26.22
CA ALA A 435 -12.96 -23.16 -25.37
C ALA A 435 -14.14 -22.31 -25.86
N ALA A 436 -13.91 -21.22 -26.63
CA ALA A 436 -14.99 -20.43 -27.22
C ALA A 436 -15.86 -21.23 -28.22
N ALA A 437 -15.42 -22.43 -28.63
CA ALA A 437 -16.28 -23.38 -29.34
C ALA A 437 -17.54 -23.79 -28.56
N LEU A 438 -17.51 -23.64 -27.22
CA LEU A 438 -18.58 -23.95 -26.29
C LEU A 438 -19.14 -22.71 -25.56
N ALA A 439 -18.87 -21.48 -26.03
CA ALA A 439 -19.29 -20.24 -25.35
C ALA A 439 -20.82 -20.09 -25.11
N GLY A 440 -21.66 -20.86 -25.81
CA GLY A 440 -23.11 -20.89 -25.60
C GLY A 440 -23.61 -22.07 -24.77
N ASP A 441 -22.71 -22.92 -24.27
CA ASP A 441 -23.03 -24.05 -23.43
C ASP A 441 -23.31 -23.55 -22.00
N SER A 442 -24.49 -23.90 -21.46
CA SER A 442 -24.90 -23.45 -20.12
C SER A 442 -24.04 -24.01 -19.00
N ARG A 443 -23.16 -24.96 -19.30
CA ARG A 443 -22.21 -25.54 -18.34
C ARG A 443 -20.97 -24.68 -18.15
N MET A 444 -20.67 -23.76 -19.07
CA MET A 444 -19.50 -22.88 -18.98
C MET A 444 -19.76 -21.79 -17.94
N VAL A 445 -18.87 -21.68 -16.96
CA VAL A 445 -18.98 -20.75 -15.82
C VAL A 445 -18.14 -19.49 -16.06
N ALA A 446 -16.93 -19.66 -16.58
CA ALA A 446 -16.03 -18.56 -16.89
C ALA A 446 -15.09 -18.94 -18.04
N HIS A 447 -14.67 -17.95 -18.84
CA HIS A 447 -13.71 -18.13 -19.93
C HIS A 447 -12.79 -16.93 -20.09
N TRP A 448 -11.52 -17.07 -19.74
CA TRP A 448 -10.49 -16.10 -20.06
C TRP A 448 -9.70 -16.57 -21.28
N ASP A 449 -9.84 -15.85 -22.39
CA ASP A 449 -9.08 -16.11 -23.62
C ASP A 449 -7.66 -15.53 -23.57
N PHE A 450 -7.39 -14.61 -22.66
CA PHE A 450 -6.13 -13.87 -22.57
C PHE A 450 -5.70 -13.19 -23.90
N ASP A 451 -6.69 -12.75 -24.70
CA ASP A 451 -6.47 -12.04 -25.98
C ASP A 451 -6.24 -10.53 -25.82
N GLN A 452 -6.17 -10.02 -24.58
CA GLN A 452 -5.94 -8.59 -24.33
C GLN A 452 -4.53 -8.20 -24.79
N SER A 453 -4.36 -6.93 -25.16
CA SER A 453 -3.08 -6.42 -25.70
C SER A 453 -2.31 -5.55 -24.70
N SER A 454 -2.92 -5.18 -23.58
CA SER A 454 -2.42 -4.23 -22.58
C SER A 454 -3.38 -4.15 -21.39
N GLY A 455 -2.88 -3.61 -20.27
CA GLY A 455 -3.67 -3.38 -19.06
C GLY A 455 -3.43 -4.47 -18.01
N ASN A 456 -4.07 -4.32 -16.85
CA ASN A 456 -3.90 -5.21 -15.70
C ASN A 456 -5.19 -5.97 -15.37
N VAL A 457 -6.09 -6.15 -16.35
CA VAL A 457 -7.36 -6.84 -16.17
C VAL A 457 -7.60 -7.80 -17.33
N ALA A 458 -7.85 -9.07 -17.02
CA ALA A 458 -8.44 -10.03 -17.95
C ALA A 458 -9.94 -10.16 -17.66
N ILE A 459 -10.78 -10.04 -18.68
CA ILE A 459 -12.24 -10.13 -18.51
C ILE A 459 -12.72 -11.47 -19.03
N ASP A 460 -13.52 -12.17 -18.24
CA ASP A 460 -14.12 -13.42 -18.66
C ASP A 460 -15.25 -13.20 -19.70
N ASN A 461 -15.32 -14.06 -20.71
CA ASN A 461 -16.22 -13.97 -21.85
C ASN A 461 -17.65 -14.51 -21.59
N VAL A 462 -17.92 -15.06 -20.41
CA VAL A 462 -19.22 -15.64 -20.03
C VAL A 462 -20.01 -14.66 -19.17
N SER A 463 -19.41 -14.19 -18.07
CA SER A 463 -20.11 -13.48 -17.00
C SER A 463 -19.63 -12.03 -16.83
N GLY A 464 -18.43 -11.71 -17.31
CA GLY A 464 -17.77 -10.43 -17.14
C GLY A 464 -16.94 -10.30 -15.86
N ILE A 465 -16.57 -11.41 -15.21
CA ILE A 465 -15.66 -11.49 -14.07
C ILE A 465 -14.32 -10.88 -14.47
N GLU A 466 -13.89 -9.89 -13.71
CA GLU A 466 -12.59 -9.25 -13.87
C GLU A 466 -11.55 -10.02 -13.05
N MET A 467 -10.52 -10.51 -13.72
CA MET A 467 -9.30 -11.01 -13.10
C MET A 467 -8.27 -9.89 -13.10
N LEU A 468 -7.93 -9.40 -11.90
CA LEU A 468 -6.87 -8.43 -11.72
C LEU A 468 -5.53 -9.14 -11.85
N ILE A 469 -4.64 -8.54 -12.61
CA ILE A 469 -3.30 -9.04 -12.90
C ILE A 469 -2.34 -8.18 -12.08
N SER A 470 -1.61 -8.82 -11.19
CA SER A 470 -0.69 -8.18 -10.25
C SER A 470 0.74 -8.61 -10.54
N THR A 471 1.62 -7.62 -10.46
CA THR A 471 3.07 -7.65 -10.71
C THR A 471 3.84 -7.48 -9.41
N ASP A 472 3.25 -6.70 -8.52
CA ASP A 472 3.79 -6.37 -7.23
C ASP A 472 2.94 -7.07 -6.17
N GLY A 473 3.62 -7.60 -5.16
CA GLY A 473 2.98 -8.27 -4.04
C GLY A 473 1.83 -7.43 -3.48
N ILE A 474 0.61 -7.91 -3.74
CA ILE A 474 -0.63 -7.55 -3.04
C ILE A 474 -1.07 -6.09 -3.22
N VAL A 475 -1.98 -5.88 -4.17
CA VAL A 475 -3.15 -5.02 -3.96
C VAL A 475 -4.33 -5.98 -3.72
N PRO A 476 -5.08 -5.87 -2.62
CA PRO A 476 -5.32 -4.67 -1.81
C PRO A 476 -4.83 -4.81 -0.36
N PHE A 477 -3.91 -3.93 0.07
CA PHE A 477 -3.70 -3.62 1.50
C PHE A 477 -4.20 -2.20 1.81
N GLY A 478 -5.22 -1.78 1.07
CA GLY A 478 -5.95 -0.55 1.31
C GLY A 478 -7.43 -0.86 1.22
N PRO A 479 -8.27 0.03 1.76
CA PRO A 479 -9.68 -0.24 1.89
C PRO A 479 -10.32 -0.55 0.53
N GLU A 480 -11.08 -1.64 0.48
CA GLU A 480 -11.72 -2.11 -0.75
C GLU A 480 -13.00 -1.32 -1.02
N PHE A 481 -13.14 -0.78 -2.23
CA PHE A 481 -14.43 -0.18 -2.62
C PHE A 481 -15.45 -1.29 -2.89
N ARG A 482 -16.52 -1.36 -2.08
CA ARG A 482 -17.64 -2.29 -2.19
C ARG A 482 -18.81 -1.63 -2.96
N PRO A 483 -18.99 -1.91 -4.27
CA PRO A 483 -20.04 -1.28 -5.06
C PRO A 483 -21.43 -1.72 -4.57
N GLY A 484 -22.35 -0.78 -4.41
CA GLY A 484 -23.73 -1.08 -3.98
C GLY A 484 -23.92 -1.39 -2.49
N GLU A 485 -22.85 -1.50 -1.69
CA GLU A 485 -22.94 -1.77 -0.25
C GLU A 485 -23.07 -0.50 0.62
N GLY A 486 -22.89 0.67 0.01
CA GLY A 486 -23.09 1.95 0.67
C GLY A 486 -24.48 2.13 1.24
N VAL A 487 -24.61 3.00 2.24
CA VAL A 487 -25.89 3.28 2.92
C VAL A 487 -26.97 3.75 1.93
N PHE A 488 -26.55 4.40 0.84
CA PHE A 488 -27.43 4.88 -0.24
C PHE A 488 -27.42 3.99 -1.49
N GLY A 489 -26.73 2.85 -1.46
CA GLY A 489 -26.66 1.88 -2.55
C GLY A 489 -25.72 2.27 -3.71
N SER A 490 -24.86 3.27 -3.51
CA SER A 490 -23.78 3.66 -4.45
C SER A 490 -22.53 2.80 -4.28
N GLY A 491 -22.12 2.59 -3.04
CA GLY A 491 -20.93 1.83 -2.66
C GLY A 491 -20.30 2.40 -1.39
N ALA A 492 -19.40 1.66 -0.76
CA ALA A 492 -18.68 2.06 0.46
C ALA A 492 -17.23 1.63 0.38
N LEU A 493 -16.36 2.22 1.20
CA LEU A 493 -15.01 1.70 1.44
C LEU A 493 -15.06 0.70 2.60
N GLU A 494 -14.55 -0.52 2.41
CA GLU A 494 -14.37 -1.53 3.45
C GLU A 494 -12.95 -1.51 3.98
N PHE A 495 -12.82 -1.56 5.30
CA PHE A 495 -11.55 -1.61 6.01
C PHE A 495 -11.51 -2.89 6.84
N ASP A 496 -10.40 -3.60 6.80
CA ASP A 496 -10.24 -4.92 7.43
C ASP A 496 -9.86 -4.89 8.92
N GLY A 497 -9.63 -3.70 9.47
CA GLY A 497 -9.20 -3.52 10.84
C GLY A 497 -7.76 -3.95 11.11
N ILE A 498 -6.93 -4.20 10.11
CA ILE A 498 -5.54 -4.59 10.31
C ILE A 498 -4.65 -3.43 9.88
N ASP A 499 -4.63 -3.14 8.59
CA ASP A 499 -3.71 -2.17 7.99
C ASP A 499 -4.37 -1.24 6.99
N ASP A 500 -5.65 -1.43 6.65
CA ASP A 500 -6.35 -0.58 5.71
C ASP A 500 -6.41 0.89 6.15
N PHE A 501 -6.00 1.77 5.25
CA PHE A 501 -6.18 3.21 5.38
C PHE A 501 -6.28 3.89 4.01
N ALA A 502 -6.88 5.07 3.99
CA ALA A 502 -6.79 5.99 2.87
C ALA A 502 -6.22 7.34 3.33
N THR A 503 -5.63 8.09 2.42
CA THR A 503 -5.13 9.45 2.72
C THR A 503 -5.51 10.44 1.64
N PHE A 504 -5.71 11.70 2.02
CA PHE A 504 -5.79 12.80 1.06
C PHE A 504 -5.16 14.07 1.64
N GLN A 505 -4.80 14.99 0.76
CA GLN A 505 -4.25 16.30 1.10
C GLN A 505 -4.58 17.26 -0.03
N ASP A 506 -5.04 18.47 0.27
CA ASP A 506 -5.39 19.44 -0.75
C ASP A 506 -5.17 20.88 -0.26
N ALA A 507 -4.57 21.71 -1.12
CA ALA A 507 -4.23 23.10 -0.82
C ALA A 507 -5.45 24.02 -0.61
N SER A 508 -6.65 23.54 -0.95
CA SER A 508 -7.91 24.24 -0.78
C SER A 508 -8.83 23.59 0.26
N PHE A 509 -8.40 22.49 0.88
CA PHE A 509 -9.17 21.81 1.93
C PHE A 509 -8.98 22.50 3.28
N ASP A 510 -9.77 23.55 3.49
CA ASP A 510 -9.84 24.31 4.74
C ASP A 510 -11.16 23.99 5.45
N VAL A 511 -11.08 23.27 6.57
CA VAL A 511 -12.26 22.95 7.39
C VAL A 511 -12.74 24.18 8.18
N GLY A 512 -11.87 25.17 8.38
CA GLY A 512 -12.22 26.47 8.97
C GLY A 512 -12.44 26.47 10.49
N TYR A 513 -12.71 27.67 11.00
CA TYR A 513 -12.93 27.96 12.44
C TYR A 513 -14.23 27.36 13.00
N GLN A 514 -15.14 26.95 12.12
CA GLN A 514 -16.38 26.30 12.45
C GLN A 514 -16.75 25.35 11.32
N GLY A 515 -17.50 24.30 11.63
CA GLY A 515 -17.88 23.35 10.61
C GLY A 515 -18.61 22.13 11.11
N THR A 516 -18.84 21.21 10.17
CA THR A 516 -19.49 19.92 10.40
C THR A 516 -18.76 18.83 9.62
N LEU A 517 -18.44 17.70 10.27
CA LEU A 517 -18.07 16.46 9.59
C LEU A 517 -19.25 15.50 9.67
N ASN A 518 -19.70 14.98 8.53
CA ASN A 518 -20.67 13.92 8.37
C ASN A 518 -20.01 12.69 7.77
N PHE A 519 -20.37 11.50 8.24
CA PHE A 519 -20.02 10.25 7.59
C PHE A 519 -20.92 9.12 8.11
N TRP A 520 -21.01 8.06 7.33
CA TRP A 520 -21.67 6.82 7.72
C TRP A 520 -20.65 5.73 7.96
N VAL A 521 -20.87 4.94 9.00
CA VAL A 521 -20.07 3.74 9.28
C VAL A 521 -20.95 2.54 9.57
N LYS A 522 -20.48 1.37 9.19
CA LYS A 522 -21.00 0.07 9.60
C LYS A 522 -19.82 -0.73 10.16
N MET A 523 -19.61 -0.63 11.47
CA MET A 523 -18.48 -1.26 12.15
C MET A 523 -18.69 -2.77 12.30
N ASP A 524 -17.70 -3.58 11.94
CA ASP A 524 -17.77 -5.04 12.08
C ASP A 524 -17.30 -5.50 13.46
N ASP A 525 -16.18 -4.97 13.96
CA ASP A 525 -15.74 -5.17 15.34
C ASP A 525 -15.85 -3.88 16.16
N VAL A 526 -16.80 -3.87 17.09
CA VAL A 526 -16.97 -2.79 18.06
C VAL A 526 -16.24 -3.06 19.38
N GLY A 527 -15.58 -4.21 19.56
CA GLY A 527 -14.80 -4.59 20.72
C GLY A 527 -13.36 -4.04 20.73
N ARG A 528 -13.01 -3.31 19.68
CA ARG A 528 -11.70 -2.69 19.43
C ARG A 528 -11.82 -1.18 19.24
N ARG A 529 -10.68 -0.49 19.27
CA ARG A 529 -10.65 0.91 18.83
C ARG A 529 -10.71 0.95 17.31
N ASN A 530 -11.56 1.83 16.77
CA ASN A 530 -11.70 2.08 15.34
C ASN A 530 -11.32 3.53 15.08
N GLN A 531 -10.22 3.75 14.38
CA GLN A 531 -9.80 5.10 13.98
C GLN A 531 -10.50 5.48 12.68
N PHE A 532 -11.27 6.58 12.66
CA PHE A 532 -11.94 6.98 11.42
C PHE A 532 -11.16 8.04 10.65
N PHE A 533 -10.76 9.12 11.31
CA PHE A 533 -10.09 10.24 10.65
C PHE A 533 -8.98 10.81 11.53
N GLU A 534 -7.84 11.16 10.94
CA GLU A 534 -6.75 11.83 11.65
C GLU A 534 -6.04 12.83 10.72
N GLY A 535 -6.11 14.11 11.07
CA GLY A 535 -5.40 15.19 10.42
C GLY A 535 -4.07 15.53 11.12
N PRO A 536 -3.44 16.65 10.74
CA PRO A 536 -2.22 17.14 11.37
C PRO A 536 -2.32 17.28 12.89
N ASP A 537 -1.19 17.18 13.58
CA ASP A 537 -1.08 17.38 15.05
C ASP A 537 -1.94 16.47 15.93
N ASN A 538 -2.26 15.27 15.43
CA ASN A 538 -3.12 14.30 16.13
C ASN A 538 -4.51 14.90 16.41
N VAL A 539 -4.93 15.85 15.56
CA VAL A 539 -6.26 16.41 15.52
C VAL A 539 -7.10 15.49 14.64
N GLY A 540 -8.15 14.91 15.19
CA GLY A 540 -8.81 13.80 14.52
C GLY A 540 -10.06 13.32 15.23
N MET A 541 -10.70 12.35 14.61
CA MET A 541 -11.96 11.77 15.05
C MET A 541 -11.82 10.25 15.14
N GLU A 542 -11.97 9.74 16.36
CA GLU A 542 -11.79 8.33 16.69
C GLU A 542 -13.09 7.76 17.27
N PHE A 543 -13.46 6.53 16.89
CA PHE A 543 -14.28 5.71 17.76
C PHE A 543 -13.39 4.93 18.70
N GLN A 544 -13.44 5.30 19.97
CA GLN A 544 -12.72 4.57 20.99
C GLN A 544 -13.65 3.59 21.68
N TYR A 545 -13.50 2.30 21.41
CA TYR A 545 -14.08 1.31 22.31
C TYR A 545 -13.39 1.36 23.67
N ARG A 546 -14.16 1.76 24.69
CA ARG A 546 -13.79 1.63 26.09
C ARG A 546 -14.78 0.68 26.79
N THR A 547 -14.24 -0.35 27.44
CA THR A 547 -15.00 -1.40 28.15
C THR A 547 -15.84 -0.89 29.33
N ASN A 548 -15.56 0.32 29.80
CA ASN A 548 -16.31 0.97 30.89
C ASN A 548 -17.57 1.74 30.43
N GLY A 549 -17.81 1.88 29.12
CA GLY A 549 -18.96 2.61 28.55
C GLY A 549 -19.74 1.88 27.46
N GLY A 550 -19.26 0.72 26.96
CA GLY A 550 -19.96 -0.04 25.92
C GLY A 550 -19.87 0.61 24.52
N GLY A 551 -18.70 1.16 24.17
CA GLY A 551 -18.44 1.86 22.90
C GLY A 551 -18.81 3.34 22.96
N GLN A 552 -17.85 4.23 22.65
CA GLN A 552 -17.98 5.68 22.78
C GLN A 552 -17.42 6.37 21.53
N PHE A 553 -18.15 7.35 21.01
CA PHE A 553 -17.64 8.27 20.01
C PHE A 553 -16.91 9.44 20.69
N TYR A 554 -15.83 9.89 20.05
CA TYR A 554 -14.87 10.78 20.65
C TYR A 554 -14.32 11.76 19.61
N GLY A 555 -14.42 13.05 19.93
CA GLY A 555 -13.79 14.12 19.14
C GLY A 555 -12.55 14.63 19.86
N ARG A 556 -11.42 14.70 19.14
CA ARG A 556 -10.17 15.29 19.65
C ARG A 556 -9.77 16.49 18.82
N MET A 557 -9.59 17.62 19.51
CA MET A 557 -9.29 18.89 18.85
C MET A 557 -7.87 19.41 19.08
N GLN A 558 -7.10 18.80 19.99
CA GLN A 558 -5.69 19.15 20.21
C GLN A 558 -4.90 18.00 20.87
N ASP A 559 -3.57 18.06 20.79
CA ASP A 559 -2.71 17.10 21.47
C ASP A 559 -2.82 17.23 23.01
N GLY A 560 -2.84 16.09 23.70
CA GLY A 560 -2.83 16.03 25.16
C GLY A 560 -4.03 16.62 25.95
N SER A 561 -5.06 17.20 25.32
CA SER A 561 -6.24 17.74 26.02
C SER A 561 -7.46 18.01 25.12
N ASP A 562 -8.60 18.32 25.77
CA ASP A 562 -9.93 18.69 25.27
C ASP A 562 -10.71 17.62 24.47
N PHE A 563 -11.81 17.16 25.08
CA PHE A 563 -12.56 15.99 24.67
C PHE A 563 -14.07 16.26 24.76
N THR A 564 -14.79 16.10 23.66
CA THR A 564 -16.20 15.70 23.74
C THR A 564 -16.26 14.19 23.63
N ILE A 565 -16.85 13.57 24.66
CA ILE A 565 -16.98 12.12 24.71
C ILE A 565 -18.45 11.79 24.89
N GLN A 566 -19.01 11.07 23.93
CA GLN A 566 -20.35 10.54 24.04
C GLN A 566 -20.44 9.54 25.22
N SER A 567 -21.58 9.48 25.91
CA SER A 567 -21.73 8.78 27.19
C SER A 567 -21.51 7.27 27.13
N GLY A 568 -21.66 6.67 25.95
CA GLY A 568 -21.44 5.27 25.66
C GLY A 568 -22.66 4.56 25.10
N GLY A 569 -22.56 3.24 24.91
CA GLY A 569 -23.64 2.38 24.41
C GLY A 569 -23.55 2.05 22.92
N GLN A 570 -22.58 2.62 22.20
CA GLN A 570 -22.49 2.50 20.74
C GLN A 570 -21.97 1.15 20.24
N ALA A 571 -21.58 0.24 21.13
CA ALA A 571 -21.36 -1.15 20.77
C ALA A 571 -22.64 -1.86 20.27
N SER A 572 -23.84 -1.31 20.51
CA SER A 572 -25.06 -1.84 19.89
C SER A 572 -25.18 -1.55 18.39
N ALA A 573 -24.32 -0.68 17.84
CA ALA A 573 -24.30 -0.31 16.43
C ALA A 573 -23.49 -1.28 15.53
N ALA A 574 -22.93 -2.35 16.10
CA ALA A 574 -22.17 -3.35 15.35
C ALA A 574 -23.00 -3.91 14.17
N GLY A 575 -22.41 -3.89 12.97
CA GLY A 575 -23.01 -4.34 11.72
C GLY A 575 -24.18 -3.49 11.22
N VAL A 576 -24.44 -2.32 11.81
CA VAL A 576 -25.54 -1.42 11.43
C VAL A 576 -24.98 -0.10 10.93
N TRP A 577 -25.44 0.34 9.75
CA TRP A 577 -25.14 1.68 9.24
C TRP A 577 -25.62 2.73 10.24
N THR A 578 -24.67 3.51 10.73
CA THR A 578 -24.86 4.55 11.73
C THR A 578 -24.33 5.85 11.17
N ASN A 579 -25.15 6.89 11.16
CA ASN A 579 -24.69 8.21 10.79
C ASN A 579 -24.04 8.88 11.98
N ILE A 580 -22.88 9.48 11.75
CA ILE A 580 -22.18 10.25 12.76
C ILE A 580 -21.90 11.63 12.20
N GLN A 581 -22.33 12.64 12.96
CA GLN A 581 -22.08 14.03 12.64
C GLN A 581 -21.43 14.72 13.83
N TYR A 582 -20.42 15.52 13.54
CA TYR A 582 -19.71 16.31 14.54
C TYR A 582 -19.69 17.74 14.11
N THR A 583 -20.00 18.65 15.04
CA THR A 583 -19.90 20.08 14.80
C THR A 583 -18.87 20.69 15.71
N TRP A 584 -18.18 21.72 15.22
CA TRP A 584 -17.30 22.56 16.01
C TRP A 584 -17.55 24.03 15.70
N ASP A 585 -17.42 24.85 16.74
CA ASP A 585 -17.54 26.30 16.65
C ASP A 585 -16.53 26.94 17.60
N ALA A 586 -15.49 27.53 17.02
CA ALA A 586 -14.45 28.23 17.76
C ALA A 586 -14.97 29.50 18.48
N ASP A 587 -15.99 30.17 17.93
CA ASP A 587 -16.51 31.42 18.50
C ASP A 587 -17.27 31.16 19.80
N THR A 588 -18.01 30.05 19.85
CA THR A 588 -18.70 29.61 21.07
C THR A 588 -17.84 28.71 21.95
N GLY A 589 -16.81 28.08 21.39
CA GLY A 589 -15.96 27.10 22.08
C GLY A 589 -16.72 25.80 22.36
N GLN A 590 -17.62 25.41 21.45
CA GLN A 590 -18.49 24.25 21.63
C GLN A 590 -18.26 23.20 20.54
N MET A 591 -18.43 21.95 20.93
CA MET A 591 -18.47 20.81 20.04
C MET A 591 -19.66 19.92 20.37
N HIS A 592 -20.31 19.38 19.34
CA HIS A 592 -21.45 18.49 19.52
C HIS A 592 -21.27 17.20 18.70
N ILE A 593 -21.76 16.10 19.26
CA ILE A 593 -21.76 14.78 18.62
C ILE A 593 -23.22 14.37 18.41
N TYR A 594 -23.58 14.10 17.15
CA TYR A 594 -24.88 13.61 16.76
C TYR A 594 -24.76 12.21 16.19
N ILE A 595 -25.69 11.34 16.58
CA ILE A 595 -25.80 9.97 16.10
C ILE A 595 -27.19 9.82 15.52
N ASP A 596 -27.27 9.44 14.25
CA ASP A 596 -28.52 9.38 13.49
C ASP A 596 -29.36 10.67 13.64
N GLY A 597 -28.68 11.83 13.53
CA GLY A 597 -29.27 13.18 13.63
C GLY A 597 -29.59 13.66 15.06
N VAL A 598 -29.46 12.81 16.08
CA VAL A 598 -29.81 13.15 17.47
C VAL A 598 -28.57 13.45 18.29
N GLU A 599 -28.57 14.56 19.02
CA GLU A 599 -27.47 14.86 19.96
C GLU A 599 -27.50 13.87 21.11
N ASP A 600 -26.39 13.18 21.28
CA ASP A 600 -26.27 12.11 22.26
C ASP A 600 -25.63 12.64 23.56
N PRO A 601 -26.03 12.16 24.74
CA PRO A 601 -25.53 12.69 26.01
C PRO A 601 -24.04 12.39 26.21
N TYR A 602 -23.34 13.25 26.93
CA TYR A 602 -21.89 13.15 27.18
C TYR A 602 -21.54 12.25 28.38
N LEU A 603 -20.33 11.69 28.36
CA LEU A 603 -19.75 10.89 29.45
C LEU A 603 -19.64 11.73 30.72
N SER A 604 -19.80 11.10 31.89
CA SER A 604 -19.72 11.82 33.16
C SER A 604 -18.41 12.59 33.31
N SER A 605 -18.52 13.90 33.59
CA SER A 605 -17.41 14.88 33.67
C SER A 605 -16.94 15.46 32.34
N PHE A 606 -17.61 15.13 31.24
CA PHE A 606 -17.46 15.75 29.92
C PHE A 606 -18.77 16.46 29.55
N ASP A 607 -18.68 17.49 28.72
CA ASP A 607 -19.79 18.25 28.16
C ASP A 607 -19.39 18.81 26.78
N GLU A 608 -20.29 19.57 26.16
CA GLU A 608 -20.07 20.23 24.86
C GLU A 608 -19.03 21.37 24.92
N ASN A 609 -18.62 21.80 26.12
CA ASN A 609 -17.80 23.01 26.29
C ASN A 609 -16.31 22.67 26.24
N LEU A 610 -15.58 23.31 25.33
CA LEU A 610 -14.14 23.16 25.18
C LEU A 610 -13.42 24.34 25.85
N SER A 611 -13.19 24.21 27.15
CA SER A 611 -12.46 25.22 27.91
C SER A 611 -10.96 25.19 27.59
N GLY A 612 -10.53 26.04 26.66
CA GLY A 612 -9.12 26.08 26.22
C GLY A 612 -8.89 25.71 24.77
N PHE A 613 -9.97 25.51 24.00
CA PHE A 613 -9.93 25.28 22.55
C PHE A 613 -9.00 26.28 21.85
N ASP A 614 -7.92 25.76 21.29
CA ASP A 614 -6.98 26.52 20.47
C ASP A 614 -7.26 26.28 19.00
N SER A 615 -7.95 27.22 18.37
CA SER A 615 -8.38 27.12 16.97
C SER A 615 -7.23 27.05 15.98
N THR A 616 -5.99 27.37 16.36
CA THR A 616 -4.84 27.33 15.44
C THR A 616 -4.46 25.91 15.02
N HIS A 617 -4.73 24.89 15.85
CA HIS A 617 -4.40 23.48 15.53
C HIS A 617 -5.45 22.84 14.61
N PHE A 618 -6.70 23.30 14.64
CA PHE A 618 -7.79 22.73 13.83
C PHE A 618 -7.86 23.34 12.41
N THR A 619 -7.29 24.53 12.21
CA THR A 619 -7.31 25.23 10.90
C THR A 619 -6.12 24.89 9.99
N ASP A 620 -5.21 24.00 10.40
CA ASP A 620 -4.05 23.58 9.59
C ASP A 620 -4.37 22.40 8.65
N THR A 621 -5.63 22.26 8.21
CA THR A 621 -5.99 21.24 7.21
C THR A 621 -5.60 21.64 5.79
N ILE A 622 -5.29 22.91 5.55
CA ILE A 622 -4.81 23.40 4.25
C ILE A 622 -3.44 22.78 3.99
N ASN A 623 -3.35 21.94 2.96
CA ASN A 623 -2.18 21.08 2.75
C ASN A 623 -1.86 20.21 3.99
N GLY A 624 -2.83 19.89 4.84
CA GLY A 624 -2.66 18.90 5.89
C GLY A 624 -2.88 17.51 5.33
N LEU A 625 -1.98 16.56 5.63
CA LEU A 625 -2.24 15.15 5.33
C LEU A 625 -3.38 14.64 6.22
N MET A 626 -4.47 14.20 5.60
CA MET A 626 -5.62 13.61 6.26
C MET A 626 -5.57 12.10 6.08
N ASN A 627 -5.63 11.36 7.18
CA ASN A 627 -5.76 9.91 7.21
C ASN A 627 -7.21 9.51 7.44
N VAL A 628 -7.61 8.42 6.82
CA VAL A 628 -8.92 7.79 6.94
C VAL A 628 -8.72 6.32 7.27
N GLY A 629 -9.38 5.82 8.30
CA GLY A 629 -9.34 4.41 8.69
C GLY A 629 -8.16 3.98 9.57
N ARG A 630 -7.20 4.86 9.87
CA ARG A 630 -6.02 4.51 10.69
C ARG A 630 -5.40 5.70 11.43
N ASP A 631 -4.84 5.42 12.60
CA ASP A 631 -4.00 6.37 13.37
C ASP A 631 -2.56 6.25 12.83
N PRO A 632 -1.99 7.31 12.23
CA PRO A 632 -0.63 7.25 11.71
C PRO A 632 0.39 6.98 12.83
N GLY A 633 0.18 7.49 14.04
CA GLY A 633 1.10 7.33 15.18
C GLY A 633 0.96 6.01 15.96
N ASP A 634 -0.09 5.21 15.72
CA ASP A 634 -0.34 3.94 16.42
C ASP A 634 -0.93 2.88 15.47
N PRO A 635 -0.11 1.99 14.88
CA PRO A 635 -0.56 0.99 13.90
C PRO A 635 -1.54 -0.04 14.47
N ALA A 636 -1.77 -0.08 15.79
CA ALA A 636 -2.78 -0.94 16.39
C ALA A 636 -4.20 -0.34 16.35
N ARG A 637 -4.36 0.87 15.79
CA ARG A 637 -5.64 1.58 15.68
C ARG A 637 -6.04 1.74 14.22
N SER A 638 -6.71 0.71 13.72
CA SER A 638 -7.27 0.64 12.37
C SER A 638 -8.78 0.41 12.46
N PHE A 639 -9.53 0.97 11.52
CA PHE A 639 -10.97 0.79 11.40
C PHE A 639 -11.31 -0.56 10.77
N ASP A 640 -12.32 -1.22 11.33
CA ASP A 640 -12.85 -2.50 10.90
C ASP A 640 -14.34 -2.34 10.51
N GLY A 641 -14.62 -2.38 9.21
CA GLY A 641 -15.97 -2.27 8.64
C GLY A 641 -16.08 -1.32 7.44
N LEU A 642 -17.32 -0.91 7.13
CA LEU A 642 -17.62 -0.05 5.96
C LEU A 642 -17.74 1.43 6.33
N MET A 643 -17.26 2.32 5.47
CA MET A 643 -17.43 3.78 5.54
C MET A 643 -18.02 4.33 4.24
N ASP A 644 -18.99 5.23 4.35
CA ASP A 644 -19.67 5.86 3.21
C ASP A 644 -20.00 7.34 3.49
N ASP A 645 -20.22 8.10 2.43
CA ASP A 645 -20.77 9.46 2.41
C ASP A 645 -20.07 10.46 3.37
N ILE A 646 -18.74 10.48 3.28
CA ILE A 646 -17.89 11.41 4.04
C ILE A 646 -18.08 12.82 3.48
N GLY A 647 -18.53 13.75 4.31
CA GLY A 647 -18.81 15.13 3.96
C GLY A 647 -18.28 16.13 4.98
N TRP A 648 -17.47 17.08 4.53
CA TRP A 648 -16.98 18.19 5.35
C TRP A 648 -17.69 19.48 4.95
N PHE A 649 -18.16 20.21 5.96
CA PHE A 649 -18.83 21.51 5.82
C PHE A 649 -18.06 22.54 6.63
N ASN A 650 -17.89 23.74 6.07
CA ASN A 650 -17.24 24.87 6.71
C ASN A 650 -18.21 25.76 7.51
N ASP A 651 -19.35 25.19 7.90
CA ASP A 651 -20.35 25.82 8.77
C ASP A 651 -20.96 24.79 9.72
N VAL A 652 -21.48 25.26 10.85
CA VAL A 652 -22.23 24.42 11.78
C VAL A 652 -23.61 24.18 11.19
N LEU A 653 -23.85 22.96 10.73
CA LEU A 653 -25.15 22.61 10.17
C LEU A 653 -26.23 22.69 11.26
N ASP A 654 -27.34 23.32 10.93
CA ASP A 654 -28.50 23.33 11.81
C ASP A 654 -29.20 21.95 11.83
N GLN A 655 -30.18 21.76 12.70
CA GLN A 655 -30.87 20.47 12.80
C GLN A 655 -31.56 20.06 11.48
N THR A 656 -32.10 21.01 10.73
CA THR A 656 -32.78 20.71 9.46
C THR A 656 -31.79 20.22 8.42
N ASP A 657 -30.62 20.85 8.34
CA ASP A 657 -29.58 20.48 7.38
C ASP A 657 -28.87 19.17 7.77
N ARG A 658 -28.77 18.88 9.07
CA ARG A 658 -28.26 17.59 9.58
C ARG A 658 -29.20 16.42 9.35
N ASP A 659 -30.51 16.65 9.46
CA ASP A 659 -31.56 15.64 9.27
C ASP A 659 -31.85 15.34 7.78
N ALA A 660 -31.36 16.19 6.87
CA ALA A 660 -31.58 16.13 5.43
C ALA A 660 -30.56 15.22 4.73
#